data_AF-A0A0Q9S3T7-F1
#
_entry.id   AF-A0A0Q9S3T7-F1
#
_cell.length_a   1.000
_cell.length_b   1.000
_cell.length_c   1.000
_cell.angle_alpha   90.00
_cell.angle_beta   90.00
_cell.angle_gamma   90.00
#
_symmetry.space_group_name_H-M   'P 1'
#
loop_
_entity.id
_entity.type
_entity.pdbx_description
1 polymer ?
#
loop_
_entity_poly.entity_id
_entity_poly.type
_entity_poly.pdbx_seq_one_letter_code
_entity_poly.pdbx_strand_id
1 'polypeptide(L)'
;MNDPNGLVFSKGVYHLFFQHNPLGNGWGNMSWGHATSTDLVHWEEQPVAIPFDANEGVFSGSVVIDKTNSSGFGTVTNPPLVAMYTSAYTAASGRDGIQAQSLAYSTDDGQTWTKYSGNPVIDIGSREFRDPKVFWYEPAQEWRMVSVIANEHKVLIWRSANLKQWTRLSEFGPRDAIGGAWECPDLFPLAVDGDPENVKWVMIVSLNPGGIAGGSGTQYFVGDFDGTTFTPDGPASYQPPTGTLLQGFENGYAGWTPTGTAFGSEPASGSLPGQQPVTGYVGEHLVNSFIDFDGAQGELTSPQFTINQRYLNFLIGGGHHEAVAGATQGDPGGEVFTDFENLDPATHLPAGWSATGDFVGYGATSSGLPYHQGDKVLDTCVVPDKCDLAVGTFVSPEFTVTKGYVNLLIAGGTHPAGTSGPTVVELVSGGQVVGSVTGNNSGEMDWRHIDARAVVGKQARIVVRDDHSGGDWGHLMVDDIRFSDTAAGPRDTQTTVNLVVGGEVVRSSTGSDSEALDWAAWDLNDLQGRTAQIRVVDHSSGGWGHILADQFMLAPAPAKSGTDRASWVDFGRDNYAGVTFNGLPDNQRTTISWMNNWQYAGDVPTDPWRGQMTMPRRLSLVTTEAGPRLRQTPVPGVDAVTVNRDKQQAKQRSVAAGVTPTGLAASVARVEVRVALGSASEAGVVLRRSADGAVGTRIGVRRDGTLVVDRTRSGNVTFNPLFPSVEEAPVTVRDGEVTFTAYLDRSSVEVLAEDGQISVTDLIYPPTAATGVAAYAVGGTANAVDIKVTPIRP
;
A
#
# COMPACT_ATOMS: atom_id res chain seq x y z
N MET A 1 -2.39 -2.52 17.84
CA MET A 1 -0.99 -2.08 17.93
C MET A 1 -0.46 -1.85 16.53
N ASN A 2 0.28 -0.77 16.31
CA ASN A 2 1.05 -0.53 15.08
C ASN A 2 2.53 -0.27 15.38
N ASP A 3 3.07 0.87 14.99
CA ASP A 3 4.49 1.19 14.95
C ASP A 3 5.18 0.97 16.31
N PRO A 4 6.42 0.42 16.33
CA PRO A 4 7.26 0.47 17.50
C PRO A 4 7.71 1.91 17.75
N ASN A 5 7.67 2.32 19.02
CA ASN A 5 8.06 3.65 19.47
C ASN A 5 9.04 3.57 20.61
N GLY A 6 9.77 4.65 20.83
CA GLY A 6 10.52 4.84 22.06
C GLY A 6 11.53 3.76 22.40
N LEU A 7 12.01 2.98 21.42
CA LEU A 7 12.91 1.86 21.67
C LEU A 7 14.17 2.35 22.40
N VAL A 8 14.33 1.97 23.66
CA VAL A 8 15.45 2.42 24.49
C VAL A 8 15.94 1.30 25.40
N PHE A 9 17.25 1.13 25.47
CA PHE A 9 17.90 0.26 26.44
C PHE A 9 18.46 1.09 27.58
N SER A 10 17.92 0.92 28.79
CA SER A 10 18.33 1.65 29.99
C SER A 10 18.46 0.70 31.17
N LYS A 11 19.55 0.84 31.94
CA LYS A 11 19.79 0.09 33.19
C LYS A 11 19.59 -1.45 33.06
N GLY A 12 19.93 -2.03 31.92
CA GLY A 12 19.80 -3.48 31.69
C GLY A 12 18.44 -3.94 31.15
N VAL A 13 17.54 -3.00 30.86
CA VAL A 13 16.17 -3.26 30.40
C VAL A 13 15.96 -2.66 29.02
N TYR A 14 15.41 -3.46 28.11
CA TYR A 14 14.88 -3.02 26.82
C TYR A 14 13.44 -2.56 27.02
N HIS A 15 13.14 -1.33 26.62
CA HIS A 15 11.79 -0.79 26.58
C HIS A 15 11.30 -0.77 25.14
N LEU A 16 10.14 -1.38 24.91
CA LEU A 16 9.37 -1.32 23.67
C LEU A 16 8.11 -0.52 23.95
N PHE A 17 8.04 0.70 23.43
CA PHE A 17 6.76 1.41 23.34
C PHE A 17 6.16 1.14 21.97
N PHE A 18 4.87 1.41 21.81
CA PHE A 18 4.19 1.15 20.54
C PHE A 18 2.91 1.94 20.44
N GLN A 19 2.54 2.30 19.23
CA GLN A 19 1.25 2.90 18.95
C GLN A 19 0.13 1.92 19.35
N HIS A 20 -0.76 2.39 20.22
CA HIS A 20 -1.74 1.56 20.92
C HIS A 20 -3.08 2.27 21.04
N ASN A 21 -4.16 1.51 20.81
CA ASN A 21 -5.52 1.91 21.15
C ASN A 21 -5.92 1.18 22.45
N PRO A 22 -5.98 1.87 23.60
CA PRO A 22 -6.35 1.23 24.86
C PRO A 22 -7.84 0.91 24.97
N LEU A 23 -8.67 1.36 24.02
CA LEU A 23 -10.13 1.21 24.04
C LEU A 23 -10.65 0.20 23.02
N GLY A 24 -9.78 -0.45 22.22
CA GLY A 24 -10.20 -1.42 21.23
C GLY A 24 -9.07 -2.00 20.39
N ASN A 25 -9.41 -2.93 19.51
CA ASN A 25 -8.45 -3.62 18.62
C ASN A 25 -8.36 -2.99 17.21
N GLY A 26 -9.06 -1.89 16.96
CA GLY A 26 -8.95 -1.07 15.74
C GLY A 26 -8.03 0.14 15.94
N TRP A 27 -7.76 0.88 14.86
CA TRP A 27 -7.06 2.17 14.95
C TRP A 27 -7.98 3.26 15.53
N GLY A 28 -7.42 4.14 16.35
CA GLY A 28 -8.12 5.21 17.08
C GLY A 28 -7.58 5.39 18.49
N ASN A 29 -7.82 6.55 19.13
CA ASN A 29 -7.38 6.84 20.52
C ASN A 29 -5.86 6.63 20.73
N MET A 30 -5.06 7.03 19.75
CA MET A 30 -3.62 6.72 19.68
C MET A 30 -2.86 7.17 20.93
N SER A 31 -2.31 6.18 21.62
CA SER A 31 -1.51 6.28 22.83
C SER A 31 -0.21 5.49 22.64
N TRP A 32 0.74 5.66 23.54
CA TRP A 32 1.89 4.75 23.63
C TRP A 32 1.62 3.65 24.66
N GLY A 33 1.48 2.42 24.19
CA GLY A 33 1.61 1.22 25.02
C GLY A 33 3.08 0.98 25.39
N HIS A 34 3.34 0.06 26.32
CA HIS A 34 4.68 -0.19 26.83
C HIS A 34 4.87 -1.67 27.22
N ALA A 35 6.01 -2.24 26.85
CA ALA A 35 6.49 -3.53 27.32
C ALA A 35 7.99 -3.44 27.64
N THR A 36 8.45 -4.30 28.56
CA THR A 36 9.87 -4.40 28.92
C THR A 36 10.40 -5.82 28.77
N SER A 37 11.70 -5.94 28.51
CA SER A 37 12.40 -7.22 28.44
C SER A 37 13.86 -7.07 28.87
N THR A 38 14.48 -8.14 29.36
CA THR A 38 15.93 -8.20 29.61
C THR A 38 16.70 -8.91 28.50
N ASP A 39 16.01 -9.54 27.55
CA ASP A 39 16.64 -10.41 26.54
C ASP A 39 16.03 -10.28 25.13
N LEU A 40 15.10 -9.33 24.93
CA LEU A 40 14.38 -9.08 23.68
C LEU A 40 13.45 -10.23 23.23
N VAL A 41 13.21 -11.23 24.08
CA VAL A 41 12.35 -12.38 23.78
C VAL A 41 11.19 -12.48 24.76
N HIS A 42 11.47 -12.44 26.06
CA HIS A 42 10.45 -12.49 27.09
C HIS A 42 10.03 -11.07 27.43
N TRP A 43 8.83 -10.69 26.98
CA TRP A 43 8.27 -9.35 27.16
C TRP A 43 7.20 -9.35 28.26
N GLU A 44 7.28 -8.36 29.15
CA GLU A 44 6.26 -8.07 30.16
C GLU A 44 5.56 -6.76 29.80
N GLU A 45 4.29 -6.85 29.45
CA GLU A 45 3.44 -5.69 29.18
C GLU A 45 3.29 -4.82 30.45
N GLN A 46 3.44 -3.52 30.27
CA GLN A 46 3.35 -2.50 31.31
C GLN A 46 2.08 -1.66 31.11
N PRO A 47 1.67 -0.85 32.10
CA PRO A 47 0.61 0.13 31.90
C PRO A 47 0.88 1.06 30.70
N VAL A 48 -0.18 1.61 30.11
CA VAL A 48 -0.08 2.63 29.05
C VAL A 48 0.83 3.77 29.50
N ALA A 49 1.85 4.08 28.70
CA ALA A 49 2.89 5.03 29.04
C ALA A 49 2.43 6.48 28.84
N ILE A 50 1.99 6.81 27.61
CA ILE A 50 1.53 8.16 27.27
C ILE A 50 0.14 8.05 26.64
N PRO A 51 -0.93 8.39 27.39
CA PRO A 51 -2.29 8.29 26.88
C PRO A 51 -2.63 9.45 25.93
N PHE A 52 -3.49 9.15 24.97
CA PHE A 52 -4.27 10.16 24.25
C PHE A 52 -5.15 10.97 25.22
N ASP A 53 -5.59 12.14 24.78
CA ASP A 53 -6.60 12.91 25.50
C ASP A 53 -7.54 13.63 24.53
N ALA A 54 -8.43 14.49 25.07
CA ALA A 54 -9.41 15.19 24.25
C ALA A 54 -8.77 16.09 23.17
N ASN A 55 -7.56 16.62 23.41
CA ASN A 55 -6.90 17.57 22.53
C ASN A 55 -5.97 16.91 21.52
N GLU A 56 -5.40 15.74 21.83
CA GLU A 56 -4.40 15.11 20.96
C GLU A 56 -4.43 13.57 21.01
N GLY A 57 -4.15 12.97 19.85
CA GLY A 57 -3.55 11.65 19.76
C GLY A 57 -2.03 11.73 19.93
N VAL A 58 -1.44 10.70 20.52
CA VAL A 58 0.01 10.53 20.69
C VAL A 58 0.49 9.59 19.58
N PHE A 59 1.11 10.17 18.56
CA PHE A 59 1.66 9.47 17.40
C PHE A 59 3.12 9.07 17.63
N SER A 60 3.69 8.39 16.64
CA SER A 60 5.00 7.74 16.71
C SER A 60 6.14 8.71 17.09
N GLY A 61 7.24 8.13 17.55
CA GLY A 61 8.40 8.87 18.03
C GLY A 61 9.41 8.01 18.77
N SER A 62 10.31 8.66 19.51
CA SER A 62 11.49 8.03 20.10
C SER A 62 11.76 8.47 21.53
N VAL A 63 12.60 7.71 22.25
CA VAL A 63 13.01 7.98 23.62
C VAL A 63 14.52 8.02 23.70
N VAL A 64 15.06 8.98 24.45
CA VAL A 64 16.49 9.11 24.75
C VAL A 64 16.74 9.14 26.25
N ILE A 65 17.97 8.81 26.64
CA ILE A 65 18.47 8.93 28.02
C ILE A 65 19.22 10.26 28.12
N ASP A 66 18.65 11.25 28.79
CA ASP A 66 19.26 12.58 28.94
C ASP A 66 20.29 12.60 30.08
N LYS A 67 21.43 11.93 29.86
CA LYS A 67 22.49 11.69 30.86
C LYS A 67 23.05 12.97 31.49
N THR A 68 23.07 14.07 30.75
CA THR A 68 23.58 15.36 31.21
C THR A 68 22.50 16.23 31.86
N ASN A 69 21.26 15.74 31.90
CA ASN A 69 20.08 16.48 32.32
C ASN A 69 19.95 17.82 31.57
N SER A 70 20.28 17.82 30.28
CA SER A 70 20.22 18.99 29.40
C SER A 70 18.80 19.55 29.27
N SER A 71 17.79 18.70 29.41
CA SER A 71 16.38 19.09 29.46
C SER A 71 15.99 19.75 30.79
N GLY A 72 16.68 19.44 31.88
CA GLY A 72 16.32 19.86 33.23
C GLY A 72 15.11 19.13 33.83
N PHE A 73 14.69 17.99 33.26
CA PHE A 73 13.54 17.21 33.77
C PHE A 73 13.87 16.25 34.92
N GLY A 74 15.15 15.90 35.09
CA GLY A 74 15.61 15.00 36.15
C GLY A 74 16.86 15.54 36.82
N THR A 75 17.86 14.68 37.03
CA THR A 75 19.16 15.05 37.60
C THR A 75 20.28 14.26 36.91
N VAL A 76 21.54 14.68 37.04
CA VAL A 76 22.67 13.90 36.49
C VAL A 76 22.81 12.53 37.17
N THR A 77 22.44 12.42 38.45
CA THR A 77 22.48 11.17 39.23
C THR A 77 21.29 10.25 38.98
N ASN A 78 20.15 10.81 38.55
CA ASN A 78 18.99 10.09 38.07
C ASN A 78 18.51 10.73 36.77
N PRO A 79 19.20 10.44 35.64
CA PRO A 79 18.87 11.02 34.34
C PRO A 79 17.45 10.68 33.92
N PRO A 80 16.68 11.63 33.36
CA PRO A 80 15.35 11.32 32.87
C PRO A 80 15.43 10.54 31.55
N LEU A 81 14.44 9.68 31.32
CA LEU A 81 14.08 9.28 29.96
C LEU A 81 13.21 10.39 29.37
N VAL A 82 13.49 10.80 28.14
CA VAL A 82 12.71 11.84 27.44
C VAL A 82 12.18 11.26 26.14
N ALA A 83 10.86 11.23 26.02
CA ALA A 83 10.13 10.87 24.81
C ALA A 83 9.94 12.13 23.98
N MET A 84 10.24 12.04 22.69
CA MET A 84 9.76 12.99 21.69
C MET A 84 8.79 12.26 20.78
N TYR A 85 7.59 12.79 20.66
CA TYR A 85 6.47 12.16 19.96
C TYR A 85 5.71 13.20 19.12
N THR A 86 4.95 12.76 18.14
CA THR A 86 4.07 13.65 17.39
C THR A 86 2.73 13.80 18.10
N SER A 87 2.34 15.02 18.45
CA SER A 87 0.97 15.38 18.81
C SER A 87 0.14 15.50 17.54
N ALA A 88 -0.84 14.62 17.35
CA ALA A 88 -1.85 14.73 16.31
C ALA A 88 -3.08 15.41 16.90
N TYR A 89 -3.22 16.71 16.63
CA TYR A 89 -4.22 17.55 17.28
C TYR A 89 -5.64 17.30 16.76
N THR A 90 -6.60 17.24 17.68
CA THR A 90 -8.03 17.13 17.36
C THR A 90 -8.66 18.51 17.24
N ALA A 91 -9.89 18.57 16.72
CA ALA A 91 -10.69 19.79 16.71
C ALA A 91 -10.85 20.46 18.10
N ALA A 92 -10.87 19.68 19.19
CA ALA A 92 -11.03 20.22 20.55
C ALA A 92 -9.83 21.08 20.98
N SER A 93 -8.66 20.88 20.39
CA SER A 93 -7.46 21.69 20.64
C SER A 93 -7.49 23.07 19.96
N GLY A 94 -8.40 23.29 19.01
CA GLY A 94 -8.39 24.44 18.10
C GLY A 94 -7.30 24.38 17.01
N ARG A 95 -6.63 23.23 16.84
CA ARG A 95 -5.56 22.98 15.87
C ARG A 95 -5.84 21.74 15.02
N ASP A 96 -7.10 21.58 14.60
CA ASP A 96 -7.59 20.33 14.00
C ASP A 96 -6.69 19.80 12.88
N GLY A 97 -6.20 18.57 13.06
CA GLY A 97 -5.35 17.84 12.12
C GLY A 97 -3.91 18.35 11.98
N ILE A 98 -3.48 19.34 12.75
CA ILE A 98 -2.06 19.72 12.81
C ILE A 98 -1.26 18.61 13.49
N GLN A 99 -0.11 18.27 12.91
CA GLN A 99 0.89 17.38 13.49
C GLN A 99 2.11 18.20 13.94
N ALA A 100 2.48 18.08 15.21
CA ALA A 100 3.57 18.85 15.83
C ALA A 100 4.39 17.99 16.79
N GLN A 101 5.64 18.36 17.09
CA GLN A 101 6.52 17.53 17.92
C GLN A 101 6.49 17.99 19.38
N SER A 102 6.24 17.04 20.28
CA SER A 102 5.99 17.22 21.71
C SER A 102 6.92 16.35 22.55
N LEU A 103 7.07 16.70 23.83
CA LEU A 103 7.89 15.96 24.79
C LEU A 103 7.06 15.36 25.92
N ALA A 104 7.48 14.20 26.40
CA ALA A 104 7.16 13.70 27.74
C ALA A 104 8.44 13.20 28.41
N TYR A 105 8.45 13.11 29.73
CA TYR A 105 9.60 12.60 30.47
C TYR A 105 9.21 11.65 31.60
N SER A 106 10.12 10.74 31.91
CA SER A 106 10.05 9.81 33.04
C SER A 106 11.31 9.96 33.91
N THR A 107 11.14 9.88 35.23
CA THR A 107 12.23 9.87 36.23
C THR A 107 12.24 8.61 37.08
N ASP A 108 11.41 7.63 36.71
CA ASP A 108 11.18 6.35 37.39
C ASP A 108 11.39 5.18 36.42
N ASP A 109 12.42 5.30 35.57
CA ASP A 109 12.87 4.27 34.63
C ASP A 109 11.82 3.87 33.58
N GLY A 110 11.01 4.84 33.14
CA GLY A 110 10.05 4.66 32.04
C GLY A 110 8.68 4.14 32.47
N GLN A 111 8.44 3.98 33.77
CA GLN A 111 7.18 3.45 34.31
C GLN A 111 6.04 4.46 34.28
N THR A 112 6.32 5.75 34.55
CA THR A 112 5.33 6.82 34.43
C THR A 112 5.88 8.00 33.64
N TRP A 113 4.99 8.67 32.89
CA TRP A 113 5.35 9.75 31.98
C TRP A 113 4.57 11.03 32.27
N THR A 114 5.28 12.16 32.23
CA THR A 114 4.69 13.50 32.35
C THR A 114 4.85 14.24 31.04
N LYS A 115 3.75 14.61 30.38
CA LYS A 115 3.76 15.50 29.20
C LYS A 115 4.35 16.86 29.60
N TYR A 116 5.26 17.40 28.78
CA TYR A 116 5.87 18.70 29.05
C TYR A 116 4.85 19.83 28.85
N SER A 117 4.71 20.70 29.85
CA SER A 117 3.74 21.79 29.83
C SER A 117 3.99 22.85 28.74
N GLY A 118 5.19 22.86 28.13
CA GLY A 118 5.55 23.75 27.03
C GLY A 118 5.37 23.14 25.65
N ASN A 119 4.63 22.03 25.52
CA ASN A 119 4.35 21.42 24.23
C ASN A 119 3.41 22.28 23.35
N PRO A 120 3.51 22.18 22.01
CA PRO A 120 4.55 21.45 21.28
C PRO A 120 5.88 22.23 21.25
N VAL A 121 7.01 21.51 21.15
CA VAL A 121 8.36 22.10 21.05
C VAL A 121 8.78 22.44 19.63
N ILE A 122 8.14 21.83 18.62
CA ILE A 122 8.26 22.18 17.20
C ILE A 122 6.89 22.12 16.55
N ASP A 123 6.46 23.22 15.94
CA ASP A 123 5.23 23.31 15.15
C ASP A 123 5.54 24.12 13.88
N ILE A 124 5.28 23.52 12.73
CA ILE A 124 5.47 24.16 11.41
C ILE A 124 4.12 24.42 10.71
N GLY A 125 2.99 24.20 11.39
CA GLY A 125 1.65 24.38 10.84
C GLY A 125 1.24 23.34 9.80
N SER A 126 1.90 22.18 9.77
CA SER A 126 1.63 21.11 8.79
C SER A 126 0.71 20.03 9.37
N ARG A 127 -0.08 19.40 8.49
CA ARG A 127 -0.87 18.20 8.80
C ARG A 127 -0.09 16.90 8.57
N GLU A 128 1.11 17.00 8.01
CA GLU A 128 1.92 15.87 7.53
C GLU A 128 3.32 15.83 8.14
N PHE A 129 3.50 16.41 9.34
CA PHE A 129 4.81 16.54 9.99
C PHE A 129 4.93 15.64 11.23
N ARG A 130 5.66 14.52 11.11
CA ARG A 130 5.63 13.46 12.14
C ARG A 130 6.93 12.66 12.33
N ASP A 131 6.84 11.73 13.28
CA ASP A 131 7.75 10.63 13.58
C ASP A 131 9.18 11.05 13.95
N PRO A 132 9.37 11.80 15.05
CA PRO A 132 10.68 12.29 15.47
C PRO A 132 11.54 11.17 16.07
N LYS A 133 12.65 10.85 15.39
CA LYS A 133 13.75 10.05 15.94
C LYS A 133 14.86 10.96 16.47
N VAL A 134 15.05 10.93 17.78
CA VAL A 134 16.08 11.70 18.49
C VAL A 134 17.25 10.80 18.86
N PHE A 135 18.47 11.31 18.72
CA PHE A 135 19.69 10.67 19.20
C PHE A 135 20.73 11.70 19.65
N TRP A 136 21.69 11.26 20.45
CA TRP A 136 22.82 12.08 20.87
C TRP A 136 23.94 12.01 19.83
N TYR A 137 24.43 13.16 19.37
CA TYR A 137 25.54 13.23 18.42
C TYR A 137 26.83 13.60 19.15
N GLU A 138 27.61 12.57 19.48
CA GLU A 138 28.82 12.68 20.30
C GLU A 138 29.84 13.70 19.78
N PRO A 139 30.13 13.82 18.46
CA PRO A 139 31.13 14.78 17.98
C PRO A 139 30.81 16.24 18.30
N ALA A 140 29.52 16.62 18.36
CA ALA A 140 29.10 17.98 18.67
C ALA A 140 28.62 18.16 20.12
N GLN A 141 28.46 17.07 20.88
CA GLN A 141 27.86 17.07 22.21
C GLN A 141 26.47 17.75 22.21
N GLU A 142 25.64 17.40 21.24
CA GLU A 142 24.30 17.96 21.04
C GLU A 142 23.31 16.86 20.63
N TRP A 143 22.02 17.11 20.80
CA TRP A 143 20.96 16.28 20.25
C TRP A 143 20.82 16.50 18.76
N ARG A 144 20.49 15.42 18.05
CA ARG A 144 20.01 15.41 16.68
C ARG A 144 18.63 14.79 16.63
N MET A 145 17.84 15.23 15.68
CA MET A 145 16.54 14.65 15.41
C MET A 145 16.31 14.58 13.90
N VAL A 146 15.74 13.46 13.46
CA VAL A 146 15.14 13.32 12.12
C VAL A 146 13.63 13.16 12.26
N SER A 147 12.88 13.75 11.33
CA SER A 147 11.41 13.76 11.27
C SER A 147 10.99 13.90 9.81
N VAL A 148 9.76 13.58 9.44
CA VAL A 148 9.30 13.64 8.04
C VAL A 148 8.28 14.76 7.80
N ILE A 149 8.33 15.37 6.62
CA ILE A 149 7.14 15.92 5.97
C ILE A 149 6.66 14.85 4.98
N ALA A 150 5.64 14.10 5.38
CA ALA A 150 5.37 12.77 4.85
C ALA A 150 5.03 12.78 3.35
N ASN A 151 4.07 13.63 2.95
CA ASN A 151 3.63 13.73 1.55
C ASN A 151 4.61 14.50 0.65
N GLU A 152 5.59 15.21 1.23
CA GLU A 152 6.68 15.81 0.46
C GLU A 152 7.87 14.85 0.27
N HIS A 153 7.83 13.66 0.88
CA HIS A 153 8.90 12.67 0.87
C HIS A 153 10.24 13.29 1.32
N LYS A 154 10.20 14.08 2.40
CA LYS A 154 11.37 14.78 2.94
C LYS A 154 11.61 14.42 4.39
N VAL A 155 12.85 14.08 4.71
CA VAL A 155 13.36 14.01 6.08
C VAL A 155 13.97 15.35 6.45
N LEU A 156 13.54 15.93 7.56
CA LEU A 156 14.11 17.14 8.15
C LEU A 156 15.11 16.77 9.26
N ILE A 157 16.30 17.38 9.23
CA ILE A 157 17.34 17.17 10.24
C ILE A 157 17.43 18.41 11.15
N TRP A 158 17.49 18.18 12.46
CA TRP A 158 17.47 19.22 13.48
C TRP A 158 18.59 19.05 14.50
N ARG A 159 18.94 20.13 15.21
CA ARG A 159 19.75 20.08 16.44
C ARG A 159 19.07 20.73 17.63
N SER A 160 19.45 20.29 18.83
CA SER A 160 19.13 20.95 20.08
C SER A 160 20.22 20.75 21.13
N ALA A 161 20.43 21.76 21.97
CA ALA A 161 21.26 21.64 23.17
C ALA A 161 20.48 21.13 24.39
N ASN A 162 19.14 21.13 24.37
CA ASN A 162 18.31 20.93 25.57
C ASN A 162 16.99 20.18 25.33
N LEU A 163 16.82 19.57 24.16
CA LEU A 163 15.60 18.87 23.69
C LEU A 163 14.34 19.76 23.52
N LYS A 164 14.37 21.02 23.96
CA LYS A 164 13.21 21.94 23.97
C LYS A 164 13.28 22.97 22.85
N GLN A 165 14.47 23.45 22.54
CA GLN A 165 14.70 24.44 21.49
C GLN A 165 15.42 23.78 20.33
N TRP A 166 14.78 23.74 19.17
CA TRP A 166 15.28 23.06 17.99
C TRP A 166 15.61 24.06 16.88
N THR A 167 16.72 23.80 16.19
CA THR A 167 17.12 24.53 14.98
C THR A 167 17.19 23.55 13.84
N ARG A 168 16.45 23.82 12.76
CA ARG A 168 16.53 23.04 11.52
C ARG A 168 17.92 23.21 10.90
N LEU A 169 18.51 22.12 10.44
CA LEU A 169 19.83 22.07 9.81
C LEU A 169 19.73 21.87 8.31
N SER A 170 19.10 20.78 7.88
CA SER A 170 19.04 20.38 6.47
C SER A 170 17.78 19.57 6.18
N GLU A 171 17.64 19.14 4.93
CA GLU A 171 16.64 18.20 4.46
C GLU A 171 17.28 17.12 3.58
N PHE A 172 16.62 15.96 3.51
CA PHE A 172 16.96 14.85 2.63
C PHE A 172 15.71 14.35 1.92
N GLY A 173 15.84 13.99 0.64
CA GLY A 173 14.74 13.51 -0.21
C GLY A 173 14.08 14.63 -1.05
N PRO A 174 13.15 14.27 -1.96
CA PRO A 174 12.73 12.90 -2.33
C PRO A 174 13.85 12.08 -2.98
N ARG A 175 13.86 10.76 -2.78
CA ARG A 175 14.82 9.84 -3.42
C ARG A 175 14.31 8.40 -3.42
N ASP A 176 14.58 7.66 -4.49
CA ASP A 176 14.20 6.24 -4.62
C ASP A 176 12.69 6.02 -4.42
N ALA A 177 12.22 5.15 -3.50
CA ALA A 177 10.79 4.84 -3.41
C ALA A 177 9.97 6.00 -2.82
N ILE A 178 9.01 6.52 -3.60
CA ILE A 178 8.16 7.67 -3.25
C ILE A 178 6.69 7.41 -3.59
N GLY A 179 6.28 6.14 -3.69
CA GLY A 179 4.92 5.75 -4.05
C GLY A 179 3.87 6.01 -2.96
N GLY A 180 4.25 6.68 -1.87
CA GLY A 180 3.37 7.05 -0.77
C GLY A 180 4.13 7.77 0.34
N ALA A 181 3.37 8.22 1.34
CA ALA A 181 3.87 9.10 2.39
C ALA A 181 5.08 8.50 3.11
N TRP A 182 6.16 9.27 3.26
CA TRP A 182 7.33 8.86 4.04
C TRP A 182 7.06 8.98 5.53
N GLU A 183 7.39 7.95 6.29
CA GLU A 183 7.11 7.79 7.72
C GLU A 183 8.29 7.14 8.45
N CYS A 184 8.30 7.28 9.77
CA CYS A 184 9.23 6.59 10.68
C CYS A 184 10.71 6.64 10.25
N PRO A 185 11.31 7.83 10.11
CA PRO A 185 12.74 7.95 9.80
C PRO A 185 13.62 7.52 10.98
N ASP A 186 14.77 6.91 10.70
CA ASP A 186 15.83 6.67 11.69
C ASP A 186 17.20 6.91 11.07
N LEU A 187 18.16 7.45 11.82
CA LEU A 187 19.50 7.78 11.37
C LEU A 187 20.54 7.34 12.40
N PHE A 188 21.46 6.46 11.99
CA PHE A 188 22.45 5.88 12.91
C PHE A 188 23.73 5.42 12.17
N PRO A 189 24.89 5.39 12.86
CA PRO A 189 26.12 4.87 12.31
C PRO A 189 26.18 3.34 12.38
N LEU A 190 26.85 2.71 11.40
CA LEU A 190 27.23 1.31 11.38
C LEU A 190 28.65 1.14 10.83
N ALA A 191 29.43 0.27 11.49
CA ALA A 191 30.72 -0.18 10.97
C ALA A 191 30.51 -1.12 9.77
N VAL A 192 31.24 -0.87 8.67
CA VAL A 192 31.24 -1.73 7.48
C VAL A 192 32.15 -2.93 7.74
N ASP A 193 31.62 -4.14 7.54
CA ASP A 193 32.28 -5.42 7.82
C ASP A 193 32.79 -5.55 9.27
N GLY A 194 32.23 -4.76 10.19
CA GLY A 194 32.64 -4.70 11.59
C GLY A 194 33.93 -3.90 11.86
N ASP A 195 34.46 -3.18 10.88
CA ASP A 195 35.63 -2.32 11.04
C ASP A 195 35.23 -0.95 11.65
N PRO A 196 35.62 -0.66 12.90
CA PRO A 196 35.27 0.60 13.57
C PRO A 196 35.92 1.84 12.95
N GLU A 197 36.96 1.68 12.12
CA GLU A 197 37.60 2.79 11.39
C GLU A 197 36.89 3.09 10.05
N ASN A 198 35.97 2.22 9.63
CA ASN A 198 35.18 2.37 8.42
C ASN A 198 33.67 2.41 8.77
N VAL A 199 33.21 3.59 9.18
CA VAL A 199 31.82 3.82 9.58
C VAL A 199 31.07 4.51 8.45
N LYS A 200 29.89 3.99 8.13
CA LYS A 200 28.88 4.66 7.30
C LYS A 200 27.65 4.95 8.14
N TRP A 201 26.89 5.96 7.73
CA TRP A 201 25.59 6.25 8.29
C TRP A 201 24.49 5.59 7.46
N VAL A 202 23.47 5.10 8.15
CA VAL A 202 22.28 4.52 7.53
C VAL A 202 21.08 5.36 7.91
N MET A 203 20.32 5.79 6.90
CA MET A 203 19.00 6.37 7.08
C MET A 203 17.95 5.35 6.66
N ILE A 204 17.08 4.97 7.59
CA ILE A 204 15.87 4.18 7.30
C ILE A 204 14.71 5.17 7.11
N VAL A 205 13.86 4.89 6.13
CA VAL A 205 12.59 5.60 5.92
C VAL A 205 11.53 4.55 5.52
N SER A 206 10.40 4.55 6.22
CA SER A 206 9.25 3.73 5.83
C SER A 206 8.33 4.52 4.91
N LEU A 207 7.52 3.85 4.09
CA LEU A 207 6.50 4.51 3.27
C LEU A 207 5.20 3.71 3.15
N ASN A 208 4.08 4.43 2.99
CA ASN A 208 2.78 3.83 2.75
C ASN A 208 1.86 4.72 1.88
N PRO A 209 1.24 4.17 0.81
CA PRO A 209 1.56 2.89 0.15
C PRO A 209 2.90 2.99 -0.61
N GLY A 210 3.22 2.02 -1.46
CA GLY A 210 4.40 2.03 -2.33
C GLY A 210 5.56 1.10 -1.92
N GLY A 211 5.36 0.25 -0.90
CA GLY A 211 6.31 -0.82 -0.55
C GLY A 211 6.52 -1.81 -1.71
N ILE A 212 7.70 -2.43 -1.79
CA ILE A 212 8.07 -3.36 -2.88
C ILE A 212 7.10 -4.52 -3.06
N ALA A 213 6.50 -5.00 -1.98
CA ALA A 213 5.50 -6.07 -2.00
C ALA A 213 4.05 -5.56 -2.05
N GLY A 214 3.83 -4.25 -2.18
CA GLY A 214 2.52 -3.59 -2.12
C GLY A 214 2.17 -3.09 -0.71
N GLY A 215 1.38 -2.01 -0.66
CA GLY A 215 1.01 -1.37 0.60
C GLY A 215 2.20 -0.70 1.27
N SER A 216 2.37 -0.91 2.56
CA SER A 216 3.44 -0.31 3.36
C SER A 216 4.76 -1.09 3.29
N GLY A 217 5.90 -0.42 3.35
CA GLY A 217 7.23 -1.07 3.41
C GLY A 217 8.34 -0.13 3.91
N THR A 218 9.56 -0.65 4.07
CA THR A 218 10.69 0.11 4.62
C THR A 218 11.92 0.06 3.72
N GLN A 219 12.41 1.23 3.29
CA GLN A 219 13.65 1.39 2.54
C GLN A 219 14.77 1.96 3.42
N TYR A 220 16.01 1.87 2.93
CA TYR A 220 17.18 2.46 3.57
C TYR A 220 18.17 3.07 2.57
N PHE A 221 18.98 3.99 3.09
CA PHE A 221 20.06 4.66 2.38
C PHE A 221 21.35 4.51 3.18
N VAL A 222 22.45 4.21 2.51
CA VAL A 222 23.80 4.23 3.10
C VAL A 222 24.51 5.48 2.63
N GLY A 223 25.26 6.14 3.50
CA GLY A 223 25.97 7.37 3.17
C GLY A 223 26.83 7.90 4.32
N ASP A 224 27.10 9.19 4.29
CA ASP A 224 27.88 9.91 5.30
C ASP A 224 27.01 10.97 5.99
N PHE A 225 27.28 11.22 7.28
CA PHE A 225 26.62 12.28 8.04
C PHE A 225 27.67 13.14 8.75
N ASP A 226 27.72 14.43 8.43
CA ASP A 226 28.68 15.37 9.00
C ASP A 226 28.21 16.00 10.33
N GLY A 227 27.06 15.58 10.84
CA GLY A 227 26.39 16.20 11.98
C GLY A 227 25.35 17.25 11.59
N THR A 228 25.21 17.57 10.30
CA THR A 228 24.22 18.52 9.78
C THR A 228 23.45 17.99 8.59
N THR A 229 24.12 17.32 7.65
CA THR A 229 23.57 16.87 6.37
C THR A 229 23.91 15.40 6.18
N PHE A 230 22.91 14.60 5.82
CA PHE A 230 23.13 13.23 5.37
C PHE A 230 23.34 13.23 3.86
N THR A 231 24.46 12.67 3.40
CA THR A 231 24.80 12.54 1.99
C THR A 231 24.78 11.06 1.61
N PRO A 232 23.80 10.59 0.82
CA PRO A 232 23.74 9.19 0.42
C PRO A 232 24.91 8.84 -0.53
N ASP A 233 25.38 7.61 -0.45
CA ASP A 233 26.31 7.05 -1.44
C ASP A 233 25.62 6.95 -2.82
N GLY A 234 26.42 7.06 -3.89
CA GLY A 234 25.94 7.02 -5.28
C GLY A 234 25.59 8.40 -5.85
N PRO A 235 25.06 8.46 -7.09
CA PRO A 235 24.76 9.73 -7.75
C PRO A 235 23.61 10.47 -7.05
N ALA A 236 23.61 11.81 -7.15
CA ALA A 236 22.56 12.65 -6.57
C ALA A 236 21.19 12.41 -7.23
N SER A 237 21.18 12.16 -8.55
CA SER A 237 19.99 11.83 -9.33
C SER A 237 20.16 10.55 -10.12
N TYR A 238 19.06 9.82 -10.30
CA TYR A 238 19.04 8.66 -11.18
C TYR A 238 19.18 9.10 -12.64
N GLN A 239 20.04 8.39 -13.38
CA GLN A 239 20.21 8.58 -14.81
C GLN A 239 19.56 7.38 -15.53
N PRO A 240 18.46 7.57 -16.28
CA PRO A 240 17.84 6.48 -17.02
C PRO A 240 18.78 5.98 -18.13
N PRO A 241 18.57 4.76 -18.67
CA PRO A 241 19.33 4.28 -19.81
C PRO A 241 19.23 5.24 -21.00
N THR A 242 20.35 5.48 -21.68
CA THR A 242 20.39 6.32 -22.89
C THR A 242 19.53 5.72 -24.00
N GLY A 243 18.79 6.56 -24.72
CA GLY A 243 17.90 6.14 -25.80
C GLY A 243 17.62 7.24 -26.82
N THR A 244 16.65 6.98 -27.70
CA THR A 244 16.12 7.95 -28.67
C THR A 244 14.88 8.61 -28.07
N LEU A 245 14.98 9.89 -27.73
CA LEU A 245 13.85 10.69 -27.23
C LEU A 245 12.82 10.87 -28.36
N LEU A 246 11.60 10.40 -28.12
CA LEU A 246 10.45 10.63 -28.99
C LEU A 246 9.79 11.97 -28.67
N GLN A 247 9.62 12.27 -27.38
CA GLN A 247 9.06 13.53 -26.91
C GLN A 247 9.44 13.79 -25.45
N GLY A 248 9.87 15.02 -25.16
CA GLY A 248 10.09 15.54 -23.80
C GLY A 248 9.40 16.89 -23.57
N PHE A 249 8.50 17.29 -24.46
CA PHE A 249 7.57 18.44 -24.32
C PHE A 249 8.17 19.85 -24.19
N GLU A 250 9.49 20.00 -24.17
CA GLU A 250 10.20 21.30 -24.14
C GLU A 250 9.94 22.22 -25.34
N ASN A 251 9.33 21.72 -26.42
CA ASN A 251 8.99 22.49 -27.61
C ASN A 251 7.49 22.39 -27.94
N GLY A 252 6.65 22.28 -26.90
CA GLY A 252 5.20 22.14 -27.03
C GLY A 252 4.77 20.75 -27.51
N TYR A 253 3.49 20.63 -27.90
CA TYR A 253 2.91 19.39 -28.43
C TYR A 253 3.26 19.13 -29.91
N ALA A 254 4.48 19.41 -30.35
CA ALA A 254 4.87 19.32 -31.76
C ALA A 254 4.52 17.94 -32.37
N GLY A 255 3.53 17.92 -33.28
CA GLY A 255 3.01 16.72 -33.94
C GLY A 255 2.04 15.86 -33.11
N TRP A 256 1.85 16.15 -31.83
CA TRP A 256 0.85 15.50 -30.99
C TRP A 256 -0.51 16.16 -31.18
N THR A 257 -1.56 15.36 -31.08
CA THR A 257 -2.95 15.79 -31.32
C THR A 257 -3.76 15.68 -30.03
N PRO A 258 -4.12 16.81 -29.40
CA PRO A 258 -5.05 16.81 -28.28
C PRO A 258 -6.50 16.68 -28.77
N THR A 259 -7.33 16.00 -27.99
CA THR A 259 -8.79 15.99 -28.09
C THR A 259 -9.39 16.26 -26.71
N GLY A 260 -10.59 16.83 -26.65
CA GLY A 260 -11.19 17.25 -25.38
C GLY A 260 -10.52 18.51 -24.83
N THR A 261 -10.57 18.69 -23.51
CA THR A 261 -10.07 19.88 -22.80
C THR A 261 -8.95 19.59 -21.81
N ALA A 262 -8.66 18.32 -21.50
CA ALA A 262 -7.68 17.89 -20.50
C ALA A 262 -6.26 18.46 -20.68
N PHE A 263 -5.78 18.61 -21.92
CA PHE A 263 -4.35 18.89 -22.17
C PHE A 263 -4.05 20.32 -22.62
N GLY A 264 -5.08 21.16 -22.79
CA GLY A 264 -4.93 22.52 -23.30
C GLY A 264 -4.27 22.59 -24.69
N SER A 265 -3.66 23.73 -25.00
CA SER A 265 -2.94 23.96 -26.27
C SER A 265 -1.42 23.77 -26.17
N GLU A 266 -0.87 23.74 -24.96
CA GLU A 266 0.57 23.60 -24.70
C GLU A 266 0.82 22.81 -23.39
N PRO A 267 1.99 22.15 -23.25
CA PRO A 267 2.44 21.53 -22.01
C PRO A 267 2.54 22.53 -20.85
N ALA A 268 2.34 22.06 -19.62
CA ALA A 268 2.47 22.89 -18.42
C ALA A 268 3.93 23.05 -18.01
N SER A 269 4.24 24.08 -17.21
CA SER A 269 5.58 24.36 -16.65
C SER A 269 5.74 23.95 -15.18
N GLY A 270 5.05 22.88 -14.77
CA GLY A 270 4.99 22.38 -13.39
C GLY A 270 3.54 22.29 -12.89
N SER A 271 3.33 22.64 -11.61
CA SER A 271 1.99 22.62 -11.00
C SER A 271 1.04 23.66 -11.59
N LEU A 272 -0.22 23.28 -11.72
CA LEU A 272 -1.32 24.18 -12.06
C LEU A 272 -1.95 24.81 -10.80
N PRO A 273 -2.70 25.92 -10.92
CA PRO A 273 -3.37 26.53 -9.77
C PRO A 273 -4.29 25.54 -9.03
N GLY A 274 -4.08 25.40 -7.72
CA GLY A 274 -4.85 24.48 -6.88
C GLY A 274 -4.28 23.05 -6.80
N GLN A 275 -3.27 22.74 -7.61
CA GLN A 275 -2.56 21.48 -7.59
C GLN A 275 -1.50 21.45 -6.49
N GLN A 276 -1.17 20.26 -6.00
CA GLN A 276 0.00 20.06 -5.14
C GLN A 276 1.31 20.26 -5.94
N PRO A 277 2.47 20.43 -5.27
CA PRO A 277 3.76 20.60 -5.96
C PRO A 277 4.10 19.40 -6.86
N VAL A 278 4.21 19.63 -8.16
CA VAL A 278 4.59 18.64 -9.18
C VAL A 278 6.10 18.54 -9.26
N THR A 279 6.62 17.32 -9.21
CA THR A 279 8.07 17.05 -9.18
C THR A 279 8.43 15.83 -10.03
N GLY A 280 9.72 15.62 -10.29
CA GLY A 280 10.22 14.41 -10.97
C GLY A 280 10.26 14.46 -12.50
N TYR A 281 9.64 15.46 -13.14
CA TYR A 281 9.77 15.71 -14.59
C TYR A 281 11.15 16.29 -14.96
N VAL A 282 11.53 16.20 -16.24
CA VAL A 282 12.85 16.60 -16.74
C VAL A 282 12.73 17.75 -17.72
N GLY A 283 13.33 18.89 -17.38
CA GLY A 283 13.30 20.10 -18.19
C GLY A 283 12.39 21.15 -17.58
N GLU A 284 11.76 21.96 -18.42
CA GLU A 284 10.88 23.04 -17.99
C GLU A 284 9.39 22.69 -18.17
N HIS A 285 9.06 21.67 -18.98
CA HIS A 285 7.69 21.39 -19.39
C HIS A 285 7.29 19.92 -19.26
N LEU A 286 6.00 19.66 -19.05
CA LEU A 286 5.43 18.30 -18.99
C LEU A 286 3.97 18.27 -19.46
N VAL A 287 3.46 17.06 -19.76
CA VAL A 287 2.02 16.83 -19.88
C VAL A 287 1.42 16.86 -18.48
N ASN A 288 0.41 17.72 -18.27
CA ASN A 288 -0.33 17.81 -17.01
C ASN A 288 -1.80 18.08 -17.33
N SER A 289 -2.69 17.17 -16.94
CA SER A 289 -4.12 17.30 -17.20
C SER A 289 -4.97 17.79 -16.02
N PHE A 290 -4.35 18.31 -14.94
CA PHE A 290 -5.05 18.95 -13.80
C PHE A 290 -5.74 20.29 -14.18
N ILE A 291 -6.38 20.35 -15.35
CA ILE A 291 -7.13 21.52 -15.79
C ILE A 291 -8.53 21.44 -15.17
N ASP A 292 -9.00 22.57 -14.65
CA ASP A 292 -10.32 22.68 -13.98
C ASP A 292 -10.48 21.75 -12.76
N PHE A 293 -9.42 21.62 -11.96
CA PHE A 293 -9.41 20.81 -10.72
C PHE A 293 -9.86 19.35 -10.96
N ASP A 294 -9.24 18.68 -11.93
CA ASP A 294 -9.61 17.34 -12.46
C ASP A 294 -10.87 17.30 -13.34
N GLY A 295 -11.58 18.42 -13.56
CA GLY A 295 -12.83 18.41 -14.34
C GLY A 295 -12.67 18.19 -15.85
N ALA A 296 -11.49 18.43 -16.41
CA ALA A 296 -11.25 18.39 -17.84
C ALA A 296 -10.88 16.99 -18.34
N GLN A 297 -11.54 16.51 -19.40
CA GLN A 297 -11.29 15.19 -19.99
C GLN A 297 -10.79 15.29 -21.44
N GLY A 298 -10.03 14.30 -21.89
CA GLY A 298 -9.46 14.25 -23.23
C GLY A 298 -8.39 13.21 -23.47
N GLU A 299 -7.81 13.26 -24.67
CA GLU A 299 -6.66 12.43 -25.05
C GLU A 299 -5.57 13.30 -25.67
N LEU A 300 -4.31 12.89 -25.55
CA LEU A 300 -3.16 13.46 -26.25
C LEU A 300 -2.44 12.34 -26.99
N THR A 301 -2.54 12.34 -28.32
CA THR A 301 -2.03 11.25 -29.17
C THR A 301 -0.76 11.65 -29.93
N SER A 302 0.27 10.81 -29.91
CA SER A 302 1.54 11.04 -30.59
C SER A 302 1.49 10.81 -32.10
N PRO A 303 2.47 11.32 -32.87
CA PRO A 303 2.77 10.78 -34.20
C PRO A 303 3.07 9.28 -34.16
N GLN A 304 2.94 8.63 -35.31
CA GLN A 304 3.38 7.24 -35.48
C GLN A 304 4.91 7.13 -35.43
N PHE A 305 5.42 6.09 -34.77
CA PHE A 305 6.84 5.74 -34.75
C PHE A 305 7.05 4.23 -34.92
N THR A 306 8.26 3.83 -35.31
CA THR A 306 8.64 2.42 -35.42
C THR A 306 9.29 1.95 -34.12
N ILE A 307 8.83 0.82 -33.59
CA ILE A 307 9.46 0.16 -32.44
C ILE A 307 10.76 -0.50 -32.93
N ASN A 308 11.90 0.12 -32.62
CA ASN A 308 13.24 -0.35 -33.03
C ASN A 308 14.21 -0.55 -31.85
N GLN A 309 13.71 -0.39 -30.62
CA GLN A 309 14.42 -0.65 -29.38
C GLN A 309 13.55 -1.53 -28.49
N ARG A 310 14.19 -2.27 -27.59
CA ARG A 310 13.50 -3.23 -26.74
C ARG A 310 12.55 -2.57 -25.74
N TYR A 311 12.88 -1.39 -25.23
CA TYR A 311 12.07 -0.73 -24.21
C TYR A 311 11.58 0.63 -24.67
N LEU A 312 10.40 0.99 -24.18
CA LEU A 312 9.93 2.37 -24.14
C LEU A 312 9.86 2.80 -22.67
N ASN A 313 10.68 3.80 -22.33
CA ASN A 313 10.77 4.40 -21.01
C ASN A 313 10.05 5.74 -21.03
N PHE A 314 9.41 6.12 -19.92
CA PHE A 314 8.74 7.40 -19.75
C PHE A 314 8.56 7.71 -18.28
N LEU A 315 8.36 8.99 -17.98
CA LEU A 315 7.95 9.47 -16.67
C LEU A 315 6.43 9.55 -16.61
N ILE A 316 5.84 9.10 -15.51
CA ILE A 316 4.39 9.11 -15.29
C ILE A 316 4.06 9.46 -13.84
N GLY A 317 2.99 10.23 -13.65
CA GLY A 317 2.39 10.59 -12.35
C GLY A 317 0.89 10.84 -12.53
N GLY A 318 0.23 11.44 -11.55
CA GLY A 318 -1.23 11.63 -11.52
C GLY A 318 -1.96 10.38 -11.03
N GLY A 319 -3.23 10.24 -11.43
CA GLY A 319 -4.18 9.25 -10.95
C GLY A 319 -3.90 7.80 -11.35
N HIS A 320 -4.38 6.91 -10.49
CA HIS A 320 -4.30 5.46 -10.62
C HIS A 320 -5.62 4.85 -11.15
N HIS A 321 -6.17 5.41 -12.24
CA HIS A 321 -7.39 4.91 -12.87
C HIS A 321 -7.05 4.05 -14.10
N GLU A 322 -7.09 2.73 -13.94
CA GLU A 322 -6.78 1.79 -15.02
C GLU A 322 -7.84 1.78 -16.13
N ALA A 323 -7.41 1.42 -17.35
CA ALA A 323 -8.32 1.16 -18.45
C ALA A 323 -9.16 -0.11 -18.18
N VAL A 324 -10.48 0.03 -18.10
CA VAL A 324 -11.39 -1.10 -17.93
C VAL A 324 -11.80 -1.66 -19.30
N ALA A 325 -11.62 -2.97 -19.50
CA ALA A 325 -12.00 -3.62 -20.75
C ALA A 325 -13.50 -3.48 -21.04
N GLY A 326 -13.83 -2.99 -22.24
CA GLY A 326 -15.22 -2.75 -22.66
C GLY A 326 -15.81 -1.43 -22.14
N ALA A 327 -15.05 -0.62 -21.40
CA ALA A 327 -15.51 0.68 -20.96
C ALA A 327 -15.64 1.68 -22.11
N THR A 328 -16.57 2.63 -21.99
CA THR A 328 -16.86 3.61 -23.06
C THR A 328 -17.11 5.02 -22.50
N GLN A 329 -16.72 6.04 -23.28
CA GLN A 329 -16.85 7.48 -22.95
C GLN A 329 -18.24 8.09 -23.24
N GLY A 330 -19.28 7.28 -23.45
CA GLY A 330 -20.57 7.83 -23.87
C GLY A 330 -21.75 6.89 -23.74
N ASP A 331 -22.88 7.40 -24.22
CA ASP A 331 -24.15 6.69 -24.30
C ASP A 331 -24.01 5.40 -25.15
N PRO A 332 -24.35 4.21 -24.61
CA PRO A 332 -24.27 2.93 -25.32
C PRO A 332 -25.29 2.82 -26.48
N GLY A 333 -26.17 3.82 -26.64
CA GLY A 333 -27.27 3.82 -27.60
C GLY A 333 -28.35 2.80 -27.24
N GLY A 334 -29.23 2.55 -28.19
CA GLY A 334 -30.38 1.65 -28.02
C GLY A 334 -31.72 2.37 -27.96
N GLU A 335 -32.78 1.60 -27.76
CA GLU A 335 -34.14 2.12 -27.64
C GLU A 335 -34.40 2.52 -26.19
N VAL A 336 -34.71 3.79 -25.94
CA VAL A 336 -35.08 4.29 -24.61
C VAL A 336 -36.39 3.67 -24.17
N PHE A 337 -36.35 2.92 -23.07
CA PHE A 337 -37.53 2.41 -22.38
C PHE A 337 -38.09 3.45 -21.42
N THR A 338 -37.23 4.08 -20.62
CA THR A 338 -37.56 5.26 -19.82
C THR A 338 -36.31 6.06 -19.49
N ASP A 339 -36.43 7.38 -19.53
CA ASP A 339 -35.41 8.38 -19.18
C ASP A 339 -35.81 9.18 -17.92
N PHE A 340 -36.90 8.79 -17.24
CA PHE A 340 -37.46 9.48 -16.07
C PHE A 340 -37.76 10.98 -16.24
N GLU A 341 -37.85 11.49 -17.47
CA GLU A 341 -38.11 12.92 -17.70
C GLU A 341 -39.60 13.27 -17.73
N ASN A 342 -40.42 12.34 -18.20
CA ASN A 342 -41.86 12.51 -18.41
C ASN A 342 -42.67 11.82 -17.30
N LEU A 343 -42.96 12.57 -16.23
CA LEU A 343 -43.52 12.02 -14.99
C LEU A 343 -44.98 12.45 -14.77
N ASP A 344 -45.78 11.57 -14.18
CA ASP A 344 -47.09 11.92 -13.64
C ASP A 344 -46.91 12.81 -12.39
N PRO A 345 -47.49 14.03 -12.34
CA PRO A 345 -47.26 14.96 -11.23
C PRO A 345 -47.72 14.47 -9.85
N ALA A 346 -48.62 13.49 -9.78
CA ALA A 346 -49.13 12.95 -8.52
C ALA A 346 -48.29 11.80 -7.98
N THR A 347 -47.57 11.08 -8.85
CA THR A 347 -46.76 9.91 -8.45
C THR A 347 -45.27 10.15 -8.59
N HIS A 348 -44.85 11.17 -9.33
CA HIS A 348 -43.46 11.43 -9.70
C HIS A 348 -42.80 10.27 -10.47
N LEU A 349 -43.61 9.45 -11.16
CA LEU A 349 -43.15 8.29 -11.91
C LEU A 349 -43.61 8.35 -13.37
N PRO A 350 -42.91 7.67 -14.30
CA PRO A 350 -43.37 7.53 -15.66
C PRO A 350 -44.72 6.79 -15.74
N ALA A 351 -45.48 7.01 -16.80
CA ALA A 351 -46.82 6.43 -16.94
C ALA A 351 -46.84 4.90 -16.74
N GLY A 352 -47.68 4.45 -15.80
CA GLY A 352 -47.89 3.02 -15.50
C GLY A 352 -46.85 2.38 -14.58
N TRP A 353 -45.81 3.11 -14.17
CA TRP A 353 -44.95 2.68 -13.07
C TRP A 353 -45.71 2.76 -11.74
N SER A 354 -45.29 1.96 -10.77
CA SER A 354 -45.88 1.92 -9.44
C SER A 354 -44.81 1.76 -8.36
N ALA A 355 -45.10 2.25 -7.16
CA ALA A 355 -44.22 2.14 -6.02
C ALA A 355 -44.86 1.30 -4.90
N THR A 356 -44.03 0.69 -4.06
CA THR A 356 -44.43 -0.01 -2.83
C THR A 356 -43.60 0.46 -1.65
N GLY A 357 -44.01 0.09 -0.43
CA GLY A 357 -43.28 0.43 0.79
C GLY A 357 -43.25 1.94 1.04
N ASP A 358 -42.10 2.45 1.43
CA ASP A 358 -41.88 3.87 1.73
C ASP A 358 -41.90 4.77 0.48
N PHE A 359 -41.75 4.18 -0.70
CA PHE A 359 -41.67 4.93 -1.96
C PHE A 359 -43.03 5.33 -2.55
N VAL A 360 -44.15 4.95 -1.92
CA VAL A 360 -45.49 5.34 -2.38
C VAL A 360 -45.67 6.86 -2.33
N GLY A 361 -45.86 7.48 -3.50
CA GLY A 361 -46.01 8.93 -3.64
C GLY A 361 -44.70 9.68 -3.87
N TYR A 362 -43.59 8.95 -3.98
CA TYR A 362 -42.27 9.47 -4.35
C TYR A 362 -41.80 8.83 -5.66
N GLY A 363 -40.73 9.37 -6.26
CA GLY A 363 -40.24 8.92 -7.54
C GLY A 363 -39.07 9.78 -8.03
N ALA A 364 -38.98 9.99 -9.34
CA ALA A 364 -37.89 10.72 -9.94
C ALA A 364 -37.99 12.23 -9.67
N THR A 365 -36.84 12.84 -9.37
CA THR A 365 -36.71 14.26 -9.01
C THR A 365 -35.54 14.89 -9.73
N SER A 366 -35.54 16.23 -9.81
CA SER A 366 -34.43 16.97 -10.41
C SER A 366 -33.12 16.66 -9.69
N SER A 367 -32.07 16.41 -10.46
CA SER A 367 -30.79 15.92 -9.94
C SER A 367 -29.61 16.76 -10.43
N GLY A 368 -28.55 16.79 -9.64
CA GLY A 368 -27.24 17.34 -10.00
C GLY A 368 -26.15 16.28 -10.00
N LEU A 369 -26.53 14.99 -10.01
CA LEU A 369 -25.59 13.87 -9.92
C LEU A 369 -24.63 13.87 -11.12
N PRO A 370 -23.35 13.54 -10.95
CA PRO A 370 -22.45 13.38 -12.08
C PRO A 370 -22.96 12.36 -13.09
N TYR A 371 -22.90 12.72 -14.38
CA TYR A 371 -23.17 11.86 -15.53
C TYR A 371 -24.61 11.40 -15.78
N HIS A 372 -25.59 11.85 -14.99
CA HIS A 372 -27.00 11.64 -15.33
C HIS A 372 -27.35 12.27 -16.69
N GLN A 373 -28.42 11.78 -17.31
CA GLN A 373 -28.96 12.30 -18.56
C GLN A 373 -30.23 13.08 -18.27
N GLY A 374 -30.43 14.20 -18.97
CA GLY A 374 -31.60 15.04 -18.72
C GLY A 374 -31.50 15.84 -17.42
N ASP A 375 -32.65 16.04 -16.76
CA ASP A 375 -32.79 16.87 -15.57
C ASP A 375 -33.14 16.03 -14.31
N LYS A 376 -33.66 14.80 -14.45
CA LYS A 376 -34.28 14.02 -13.37
C LYS A 376 -33.76 12.60 -13.28
N VAL A 377 -33.67 12.09 -12.06
CA VAL A 377 -33.21 10.73 -11.76
C VAL A 377 -34.18 10.07 -10.79
N LEU A 378 -34.46 8.78 -10.96
CA LEU A 378 -35.19 7.99 -9.97
C LEU A 378 -34.26 7.68 -8.80
N ASP A 379 -34.56 8.18 -7.63
CA ASP A 379 -33.70 8.08 -6.44
C ASP A 379 -34.46 7.41 -5.28
N THR A 380 -33.89 6.39 -4.66
CA THR A 380 -34.50 5.75 -3.48
C THR A 380 -34.19 6.49 -2.17
N CYS A 381 -33.28 7.47 -2.17
CA CYS A 381 -33.05 8.41 -1.06
C CYS A 381 -34.05 9.60 -1.06
N VAL A 382 -35.00 9.63 -1.99
CA VAL A 382 -35.94 10.76 -2.16
C VAL A 382 -36.91 10.97 -0.98
N VAL A 383 -37.07 9.97 -0.09
CA VAL A 383 -38.04 10.04 1.01
C VAL A 383 -37.48 10.91 2.15
N PRO A 384 -38.14 12.04 2.49
CA PRO A 384 -37.69 12.93 3.55
C PRO A 384 -37.51 12.19 4.88
N ASP A 385 -36.43 12.51 5.58
CA ASP A 385 -36.05 11.95 6.89
C ASP A 385 -35.81 10.43 6.93
N LYS A 386 -35.85 9.74 5.78
CA LYS A 386 -35.54 8.32 5.67
C LYS A 386 -34.31 8.04 4.84
N CYS A 387 -34.17 8.60 3.63
CA CYS A 387 -33.05 8.33 2.72
C CYS A 387 -32.60 6.84 2.73
N ASP A 388 -31.39 6.51 3.20
CA ASP A 388 -30.82 5.15 3.36
C ASP A 388 -31.59 4.21 4.30
N LEU A 389 -32.64 4.70 4.97
CA LEU A 389 -33.56 3.92 5.80
C LEU A 389 -34.88 3.59 5.08
N ALA A 390 -35.13 4.19 3.91
CA ALA A 390 -36.34 3.98 3.14
C ALA A 390 -36.28 2.64 2.41
N VAL A 391 -37.35 1.85 2.47
CA VAL A 391 -37.41 0.54 1.83
C VAL A 391 -38.65 0.37 0.97
N GLY A 392 -38.52 -0.36 -0.14
CA GLY A 392 -39.61 -0.62 -1.07
C GLY A 392 -39.14 -0.93 -2.49
N THR A 393 -40.05 -0.78 -3.45
CA THR A 393 -39.76 -1.01 -4.86
C THR A 393 -40.44 -0.02 -5.78
N PHE A 394 -39.76 0.37 -6.86
CA PHE A 394 -40.40 0.90 -8.06
C PHE A 394 -40.51 -0.19 -9.13
N VAL A 395 -41.69 -0.33 -9.73
CA VAL A 395 -42.00 -1.41 -10.67
C VAL A 395 -42.57 -0.84 -11.96
N SER A 396 -41.97 -1.20 -13.08
CA SER A 396 -42.43 -0.80 -14.41
C SER A 396 -43.74 -1.50 -14.81
N PRO A 397 -44.44 -0.97 -15.83
CA PRO A 397 -45.41 -1.74 -16.61
C PRO A 397 -44.79 -3.04 -17.15
N GLU A 398 -45.64 -4.01 -17.45
CA GLU A 398 -45.21 -5.20 -18.18
C GLU A 398 -44.91 -4.85 -19.64
N PHE A 399 -43.80 -5.35 -20.18
CA PHE A 399 -43.38 -5.16 -21.57
C PHE A 399 -42.86 -6.46 -22.17
N THR A 400 -42.85 -6.54 -23.50
CA THR A 400 -42.22 -7.65 -24.22
C THR A 400 -40.74 -7.35 -24.42
N VAL A 401 -39.86 -8.27 -24.02
CA VAL A 401 -38.42 -8.14 -24.24
C VAL A 401 -38.11 -8.35 -25.73
N THR A 402 -37.64 -7.31 -26.41
CA THR A 402 -37.34 -7.35 -27.85
C THR A 402 -35.85 -7.41 -28.19
N LYS A 403 -34.99 -7.11 -27.21
CA LYS A 403 -33.54 -6.97 -27.38
C LYS A 403 -32.75 -7.87 -26.42
N GLY A 404 -31.49 -8.13 -26.76
CA GLY A 404 -30.61 -9.02 -26.00
C GLY A 404 -30.17 -8.46 -24.64
N TYR A 405 -30.15 -7.14 -24.47
CA TYR A 405 -29.67 -6.49 -23.26
C TYR A 405 -30.62 -5.38 -22.79
N VAL A 406 -30.67 -5.21 -21.47
CA VAL A 406 -31.21 -4.03 -20.80
C VAL A 406 -30.02 -3.25 -20.25
N ASN A 407 -29.72 -2.11 -20.86
CA ASN A 407 -28.68 -1.19 -20.41
C ASN A 407 -29.30 -0.18 -19.44
N LEU A 408 -28.60 0.11 -18.35
CA LEU A 408 -29.11 0.85 -17.20
C LEU A 408 -28.04 1.85 -16.78
N LEU A 409 -28.40 3.13 -16.66
CA LEU A 409 -27.54 4.13 -16.04
C LEU A 409 -27.85 4.14 -14.54
N ILE A 410 -26.89 3.76 -13.71
CA ILE A 410 -27.13 3.48 -12.28
C ILE A 410 -25.96 3.97 -11.39
N ALA A 411 -26.29 4.46 -10.20
CA ALA A 411 -25.35 4.79 -9.13
C ALA A 411 -25.86 4.27 -7.77
N GLY A 412 -25.09 4.47 -6.70
CA GLY A 412 -25.49 4.14 -5.33
C GLY A 412 -25.07 2.74 -4.88
N GLY A 413 -25.81 2.16 -3.94
CA GLY A 413 -25.44 0.96 -3.19
C GLY A 413 -25.06 -0.26 -4.02
N THR A 414 -24.07 -1.00 -3.53
CA THR A 414 -23.50 -2.23 -4.13
C THR A 414 -24.02 -3.51 -3.47
N HIS A 415 -25.23 -3.51 -2.91
CA HIS A 415 -25.79 -4.66 -2.18
C HIS A 415 -26.51 -5.63 -3.14
N PRO A 416 -25.92 -6.77 -3.51
CA PRO A 416 -26.46 -7.62 -4.57
C PRO A 416 -27.72 -8.37 -4.16
N ALA A 417 -28.47 -8.84 -5.16
CA ALA A 417 -29.63 -9.69 -4.96
C ALA A 417 -29.27 -10.96 -4.15
N GLY A 418 -30.19 -11.40 -3.29
CA GLY A 418 -29.98 -12.54 -2.40
C GLY A 418 -29.30 -12.23 -1.06
N THR A 419 -28.89 -10.98 -0.83
CA THR A 419 -28.50 -10.48 0.50
C THR A 419 -29.72 -10.14 1.36
N SER A 420 -29.51 -9.85 2.66
CA SER A 420 -30.59 -9.52 3.60
C SER A 420 -31.20 -8.13 3.40
N GLY A 421 -30.60 -7.28 2.56
CA GLY A 421 -31.08 -5.94 2.23
C GLY A 421 -30.47 -5.48 0.91
N PRO A 422 -30.98 -5.98 -0.24
CA PRO A 422 -30.45 -5.66 -1.56
C PRO A 422 -30.82 -4.24 -2.02
N THR A 423 -29.90 -3.63 -2.76
CA THR A 423 -30.07 -2.37 -3.50
C THR A 423 -29.80 -2.67 -4.97
N VAL A 424 -30.82 -3.09 -5.71
CA VAL A 424 -30.68 -3.63 -7.08
C VAL A 424 -31.72 -3.12 -8.07
N VAL A 425 -31.35 -3.13 -9.35
CA VAL A 425 -32.30 -3.11 -10.47
C VAL A 425 -32.38 -4.52 -11.05
N GLU A 426 -33.58 -5.07 -11.12
CA GLU A 426 -33.87 -6.45 -11.55
C GLU A 426 -34.70 -6.47 -12.84
N LEU A 427 -34.38 -7.40 -13.74
CA LEU A 427 -35.28 -7.80 -14.81
C LEU A 427 -36.06 -9.04 -14.36
N VAL A 428 -37.37 -8.94 -14.24
CA VAL A 428 -38.23 -10.03 -13.75
C VAL A 428 -39.14 -10.53 -14.87
N SER A 429 -39.06 -11.82 -15.21
CA SER A 429 -39.92 -12.46 -16.22
C SER A 429 -40.55 -13.73 -15.65
N GLY A 430 -41.86 -13.90 -15.81
CA GLY A 430 -42.59 -15.05 -15.24
C GLY A 430 -42.50 -15.15 -13.72
N GLY A 431 -42.29 -14.02 -13.02
CA GLY A 431 -42.11 -13.97 -11.56
C GLY A 431 -40.73 -14.44 -11.07
N GLN A 432 -39.74 -14.59 -11.96
CA GLN A 432 -38.37 -14.94 -11.60
C GLN A 432 -37.41 -13.82 -12.03
N VAL A 433 -36.39 -13.56 -11.19
CA VAL A 433 -35.30 -12.63 -11.52
C VAL A 433 -34.43 -13.27 -12.60
N VAL A 434 -34.38 -12.65 -13.76
CA VAL A 434 -33.56 -13.06 -14.92
C VAL A 434 -32.12 -12.63 -14.71
N GLY A 435 -31.94 -11.42 -14.19
CA GLY A 435 -30.66 -10.85 -13.80
C GLY A 435 -30.88 -9.55 -13.03
N SER A 436 -29.82 -9.09 -12.36
CA SER A 436 -29.85 -7.90 -11.53
C SER A 436 -28.50 -7.17 -11.59
N VAL A 437 -28.53 -5.86 -11.41
CA VAL A 437 -27.32 -5.02 -11.25
C VAL A 437 -27.46 -4.14 -10.02
N THR A 438 -26.33 -3.75 -9.45
CA THR A 438 -26.22 -2.77 -8.35
C THR A 438 -25.57 -1.48 -8.86
N GLY A 439 -25.53 -0.45 -8.01
CA GLY A 439 -24.67 0.72 -8.24
C GLY A 439 -23.19 0.43 -7.97
N ASN A 440 -22.43 1.49 -7.68
CA ASN A 440 -20.97 1.53 -7.54
C ASN A 440 -20.48 2.16 -6.21
N ASN A 441 -21.36 2.30 -5.21
CA ASN A 441 -21.15 3.03 -3.95
C ASN A 441 -20.67 4.48 -4.19
N SER A 442 -21.20 5.14 -5.22
CA SER A 442 -20.94 6.55 -5.49
C SER A 442 -22.21 7.23 -6.00
N GLY A 443 -22.16 8.56 -6.12
CA GLY A 443 -23.19 9.36 -6.79
C GLY A 443 -22.92 9.55 -8.30
N GLU A 444 -21.85 8.96 -8.81
CA GLU A 444 -21.47 9.06 -10.21
C GLU A 444 -22.19 7.96 -11.01
N MET A 445 -23.06 8.38 -11.92
CA MET A 445 -23.88 7.48 -12.72
C MET A 445 -23.01 6.69 -13.71
N ASP A 446 -23.18 5.37 -13.71
CA ASP A 446 -22.40 4.44 -14.51
C ASP A 446 -23.29 3.47 -15.30
N TRP A 447 -22.86 3.09 -16.50
CA TRP A 447 -23.61 2.19 -17.35
C TRP A 447 -23.39 0.73 -16.95
N ARG A 448 -24.50 0.02 -16.74
CA ARG A 448 -24.53 -1.43 -16.47
C ARG A 448 -25.48 -2.11 -17.44
N HIS A 449 -25.42 -3.44 -17.49
CA HIS A 449 -26.36 -4.21 -18.31
C HIS A 449 -26.85 -5.47 -17.62
N ILE A 450 -28.08 -5.87 -17.98
CA ILE A 450 -28.64 -7.19 -17.71
C ILE A 450 -28.75 -7.95 -19.03
N ASP A 451 -28.21 -9.17 -19.07
CA ASP A 451 -28.40 -10.09 -20.20
C ASP A 451 -29.84 -10.62 -20.21
N ALA A 452 -30.61 -10.20 -21.20
CA ALA A 452 -32.01 -10.54 -21.37
C ALA A 452 -32.24 -11.61 -22.46
N ARG A 453 -31.19 -12.16 -23.07
CA ARG A 453 -31.31 -13.08 -24.22
C ARG A 453 -32.17 -14.31 -23.93
N ALA A 454 -32.14 -14.81 -22.71
CA ALA A 454 -32.94 -15.97 -22.28
C ALA A 454 -34.47 -15.70 -22.22
N VAL A 455 -34.87 -14.43 -22.25
CA VAL A 455 -36.27 -13.99 -22.13
C VAL A 455 -36.75 -13.13 -23.29
N VAL A 456 -35.97 -13.01 -24.37
CA VAL A 456 -36.44 -12.37 -25.62
C VAL A 456 -37.74 -13.02 -26.10
N GLY A 457 -38.72 -12.19 -26.43
CA GLY A 457 -40.08 -12.58 -26.81
C GLY A 457 -41.03 -12.89 -25.65
N LYS A 458 -40.57 -12.80 -24.39
CA LYS A 458 -41.41 -12.99 -23.19
C LYS A 458 -41.78 -11.66 -22.56
N GLN A 459 -42.82 -11.69 -21.73
CA GLN A 459 -43.20 -10.57 -20.88
C GLN A 459 -42.25 -10.43 -19.68
N ALA A 460 -41.88 -9.20 -19.36
CA ALA A 460 -41.03 -8.87 -18.22
C ALA A 460 -41.40 -7.52 -17.59
N ARG A 461 -40.81 -7.23 -16.43
CA ARG A 461 -40.85 -5.94 -15.72
C ARG A 461 -39.44 -5.58 -15.25
N ILE A 462 -39.18 -4.29 -15.14
CA ILE A 462 -38.06 -3.76 -14.37
C ILE A 462 -38.53 -3.51 -12.93
N VAL A 463 -37.73 -3.94 -11.97
CA VAL A 463 -37.94 -3.69 -10.55
C VAL A 463 -36.70 -2.99 -9.99
N VAL A 464 -36.84 -1.74 -9.58
CA VAL A 464 -35.84 -1.05 -8.76
C VAL A 464 -36.18 -1.36 -7.31
N ARG A 465 -35.30 -2.05 -6.62
CA ARG A 465 -35.50 -2.55 -5.25
C ARG A 465 -34.45 -1.96 -4.34
N ASP A 466 -34.95 -1.44 -3.23
CA ASP A 466 -34.14 -1.01 -2.11
C ASP A 466 -34.77 -1.56 -0.85
N ASP A 467 -34.14 -2.58 -0.29
CA ASP A 467 -34.54 -3.23 0.96
C ASP A 467 -33.43 -3.06 2.02
N HIS A 468 -32.49 -2.12 1.82
CA HIS A 468 -31.40 -1.84 2.74
C HIS A 468 -31.79 -0.72 3.71
N SER A 469 -31.45 -0.86 5.00
CA SER A 469 -31.88 0.09 6.03
C SER A 469 -30.73 0.50 6.95
N GLY A 470 -29.75 1.23 6.42
CA GLY A 470 -28.60 1.78 7.15
C GLY A 470 -27.28 1.80 6.34
N GLY A 471 -26.22 2.37 6.92
CA GLY A 471 -24.89 2.46 6.27
C GLY A 471 -24.77 3.57 5.22
N ASP A 472 -23.54 3.84 4.77
CA ASP A 472 -23.27 4.77 3.67
C ASP A 472 -23.64 4.10 2.33
N TRP A 473 -24.41 4.79 1.48
CA TRP A 473 -24.95 4.27 0.21
C TRP A 473 -25.98 3.14 0.35
N GLY A 474 -26.88 3.24 1.31
CA GLY A 474 -28.05 2.36 1.45
C GLY A 474 -29.16 2.61 0.43
N HIS A 475 -28.92 3.37 -0.64
CA HIS A 475 -29.91 3.76 -1.66
C HIS A 475 -29.38 3.59 -3.10
N LEU A 476 -30.27 3.63 -4.10
CA LEU A 476 -29.97 3.58 -5.54
C LEU A 476 -30.48 4.81 -6.28
N MET A 477 -29.72 5.19 -7.30
CA MET A 477 -30.14 6.16 -8.31
C MET A 477 -30.16 5.47 -9.67
N VAL A 478 -31.27 5.60 -10.40
CA VAL A 478 -31.48 4.96 -11.69
C VAL A 478 -31.96 6.00 -12.69
N ASP A 479 -31.33 5.99 -13.85
CA ASP A 479 -31.64 6.83 -14.97
C ASP A 479 -31.59 6.00 -16.25
N ASP A 480 -32.16 6.54 -17.33
CA ASP A 480 -31.93 6.12 -18.71
C ASP A 480 -31.82 4.59 -18.94
N ILE A 481 -32.98 3.93 -18.90
CA ILE A 481 -33.11 2.48 -19.15
C ILE A 481 -33.32 2.25 -20.63
N ARG A 482 -32.47 1.41 -21.24
CA ARG A 482 -32.44 1.20 -22.69
C ARG A 482 -32.39 -0.25 -23.09
N PHE A 483 -33.05 -0.59 -24.19
CA PHE A 483 -32.98 -1.90 -24.81
C PHE A 483 -32.04 -1.89 -26.01
N SER A 484 -31.08 -2.82 -26.02
CA SER A 484 -30.04 -2.87 -27.04
C SER A 484 -29.61 -4.29 -27.39
N ASP A 485 -29.10 -4.48 -28.61
CA ASP A 485 -28.45 -5.72 -29.02
C ASP A 485 -26.97 -5.76 -28.59
N THR A 486 -26.47 -4.66 -28.04
CA THR A 486 -25.12 -4.50 -27.49
C THR A 486 -25.18 -4.20 -26.00
N ALA A 487 -24.43 -4.97 -25.22
CA ALA A 487 -24.28 -4.72 -23.78
C ALA A 487 -23.54 -3.41 -23.55
N ALA A 488 -24.07 -2.56 -22.66
CA ALA A 488 -23.32 -1.42 -22.17
C ALA A 488 -22.15 -1.89 -21.30
N GLY A 489 -20.98 -1.31 -21.52
CA GLY A 489 -19.86 -1.40 -20.60
C GLY A 489 -19.89 -0.25 -19.59
N PRO A 490 -19.07 -0.33 -18.54
CA PRO A 490 -18.92 0.78 -17.60
C PRO A 490 -18.40 2.02 -18.30
N ARG A 491 -18.57 3.18 -17.67
CA ARG A 491 -17.96 4.43 -18.09
C ARG A 491 -16.44 4.28 -18.05
N ASP A 492 -15.79 4.75 -19.12
CA ASP A 492 -14.33 4.84 -19.14
C ASP A 492 -13.90 6.07 -18.35
N THR A 493 -13.19 5.84 -17.25
CA THR A 493 -12.65 6.84 -16.33
C THR A 493 -11.13 6.78 -16.25
N GLN A 494 -10.47 6.20 -17.26
CA GLN A 494 -9.03 5.95 -17.18
C GLN A 494 -8.19 7.24 -17.16
N THR A 495 -7.11 7.20 -16.38
CA THR A 495 -6.01 8.18 -16.39
C THR A 495 -4.74 7.40 -16.72
N THR A 496 -4.43 7.26 -18.00
CA THR A 496 -3.44 6.30 -18.48
C THR A 496 -2.51 6.85 -19.55
N VAL A 497 -1.35 6.21 -19.68
CA VAL A 497 -0.51 6.25 -20.87
C VAL A 497 -0.63 4.89 -21.55
N ASN A 498 -1.01 4.89 -22.82
CA ASN A 498 -1.28 3.70 -23.62
C ASN A 498 -0.31 3.59 -24.81
N LEU A 499 0.18 2.38 -25.10
CA LEU A 499 0.82 2.05 -26.37
C LEU A 499 -0.21 1.46 -27.32
N VAL A 500 -0.42 2.10 -28.46
CA VAL A 500 -1.39 1.68 -29.48
C VAL A 500 -0.66 1.12 -30.68
N VAL A 501 -0.99 -0.11 -31.10
CA VAL A 501 -0.42 -0.76 -32.29
C VAL A 501 -1.55 -1.35 -33.13
N GLY A 502 -1.69 -0.88 -34.37
CA GLY A 502 -2.79 -1.32 -35.23
C GLY A 502 -4.18 -0.88 -34.77
N GLY A 503 -4.26 0.19 -33.96
CA GLY A 503 -5.51 0.69 -33.37
C GLY A 503 -5.89 0.08 -32.04
N GLU A 504 -5.15 -0.94 -31.57
CA GLU A 504 -5.40 -1.61 -30.29
C GLU A 504 -4.39 -1.17 -29.23
N VAL A 505 -4.86 -0.97 -27.99
CA VAL A 505 -3.99 -0.76 -26.82
C VAL A 505 -3.30 -2.09 -26.48
N VAL A 506 -1.98 -2.12 -26.55
CA VAL A 506 -1.17 -3.33 -26.29
C VAL A 506 -0.33 -3.22 -25.01
N ARG A 507 -0.16 -2.02 -24.46
CA ARG A 507 0.42 -1.73 -23.14
C ARG A 507 -0.32 -0.54 -22.54
N SER A 508 -0.46 -0.50 -21.22
CA SER A 508 -1.07 0.59 -20.48
C SER A 508 -0.36 0.76 -19.14
N SER A 509 -0.28 2.00 -18.66
CA SER A 509 0.24 2.36 -17.33
C SER A 509 -0.50 3.58 -16.81
N THR A 510 -0.63 3.68 -15.50
CA THR A 510 -1.24 4.80 -14.79
C THR A 510 -0.18 5.53 -13.95
N GLY A 511 -0.55 6.67 -13.38
CA GLY A 511 0.14 7.19 -12.21
C GLY A 511 -0.14 6.34 -10.96
N SER A 512 0.22 6.88 -9.80
CA SER A 512 0.07 6.23 -8.49
C SER A 512 -0.59 7.15 -7.47
N ASP A 513 -1.54 7.97 -7.92
CA ASP A 513 -2.17 9.04 -7.13
C ASP A 513 -1.11 9.99 -6.54
N SER A 514 -0.22 10.49 -7.40
CA SER A 514 0.96 11.26 -6.99
C SER A 514 1.34 12.36 -7.98
N GLU A 515 1.68 13.54 -7.46
CA GLU A 515 2.27 14.65 -8.25
C GLU A 515 3.76 14.47 -8.55
N ALA A 516 4.39 13.43 -7.99
CA ALA A 516 5.78 13.10 -8.27
C ALA A 516 5.83 12.07 -9.39
N LEU A 517 6.38 12.46 -10.55
CA LEU A 517 6.56 11.53 -11.66
C LEU A 517 7.70 10.55 -11.36
N ASP A 518 7.51 9.30 -11.76
CA ASP A 518 8.55 8.26 -11.70
C ASP A 518 8.64 7.48 -13.01
N TRP A 519 9.74 6.76 -13.17
CA TRP A 519 10.05 6.03 -14.38
C TRP A 519 9.20 4.76 -14.49
N ALA A 520 8.48 4.66 -15.60
CA ALA A 520 7.87 3.44 -16.11
C ALA A 520 8.62 2.93 -17.35
N ALA A 521 8.54 1.63 -17.59
CA ALA A 521 9.14 0.99 -18.75
C ALA A 521 8.26 -0.15 -19.29
N TRP A 522 8.11 -0.22 -20.61
CA TRP A 522 7.46 -1.35 -21.28
C TRP A 522 8.49 -2.18 -22.05
N ASP A 523 8.49 -3.51 -21.85
CA ASP A 523 9.19 -4.44 -22.75
C ASP A 523 8.39 -4.60 -24.04
N LEU A 524 9.02 -4.25 -25.15
CA LEU A 524 8.50 -4.24 -26.51
C LEU A 524 9.20 -5.29 -27.39
N ASN A 525 9.90 -6.26 -26.81
CA ASN A 525 10.61 -7.30 -27.57
C ASN A 525 9.68 -8.08 -28.53
N ASP A 526 8.43 -8.30 -28.14
CA ASP A 526 7.37 -8.93 -28.95
C ASP A 526 6.79 -8.02 -30.04
N LEU A 527 7.08 -6.71 -30.00
CA LEU A 527 6.52 -5.69 -30.89
C LEU A 527 7.56 -5.07 -31.84
N GLN A 528 8.78 -5.62 -31.88
CA GLN A 528 9.87 -5.10 -32.72
C GLN A 528 9.48 -5.00 -34.20
N GLY A 529 9.78 -3.85 -34.80
CA GLY A 529 9.50 -3.53 -36.21
C GLY A 529 8.06 -3.07 -36.49
N ARG A 530 7.15 -3.11 -35.51
CA ARG A 530 5.77 -2.62 -35.70
C ARG A 530 5.72 -1.09 -35.57
N THR A 531 4.72 -0.49 -36.22
CA THR A 531 4.37 0.92 -36.07
C THR A 531 3.42 1.12 -34.89
N ALA A 532 3.73 2.08 -34.03
CA ALA A 532 2.97 2.37 -32.81
C ALA A 532 2.67 3.87 -32.65
N GLN A 533 1.74 4.18 -31.75
CA GLN A 533 1.48 5.52 -31.21
C GLN A 533 1.40 5.45 -29.68
N ILE A 534 1.75 6.54 -29.02
CA ILE A 534 1.47 6.75 -27.60
C ILE A 534 0.18 7.56 -27.51
N ARG A 535 -0.67 7.22 -26.54
CA ARG A 535 -1.86 7.98 -26.21
C ARG A 535 -1.89 8.21 -24.71
N VAL A 536 -1.83 9.47 -24.29
CA VAL A 536 -2.09 9.87 -22.91
C VAL A 536 -3.59 10.15 -22.81
N VAL A 537 -4.27 9.56 -21.84
CA VAL A 537 -5.72 9.59 -21.69
C VAL A 537 -6.06 10.12 -20.31
N ASP A 538 -7.00 11.05 -20.26
CA ASP A 538 -7.63 11.49 -19.04
C ASP A 538 -9.14 11.53 -19.23
N HIS A 539 -9.83 10.56 -18.66
CA HIS A 539 -11.25 10.37 -18.76
C HIS A 539 -11.93 10.40 -17.38
N SER A 540 -11.18 10.71 -16.33
CA SER A 540 -11.71 10.82 -14.96
C SER A 540 -12.09 12.27 -14.67
N SER A 541 -12.98 12.48 -13.71
CA SER A 541 -13.19 13.80 -13.11
C SER A 541 -13.36 13.76 -11.60
N GLY A 542 -13.03 12.61 -11.00
CA GLY A 542 -13.02 12.41 -9.56
C GLY A 542 -11.71 12.88 -8.92
N GLY A 543 -11.50 12.53 -7.66
CA GLY A 543 -10.20 12.79 -7.02
C GLY A 543 -9.07 12.09 -7.77
N TRP A 544 -7.95 12.80 -7.97
CA TRP A 544 -6.85 12.34 -8.82
C TRP A 544 -7.25 12.10 -10.27
N GLY A 545 -8.29 12.79 -10.75
CA GLY A 545 -8.76 12.71 -12.13
C GLY A 545 -7.86 13.48 -13.10
N HIS A 546 -6.56 13.21 -13.07
CA HIS A 546 -5.57 13.77 -13.98
C HIS A 546 -4.40 12.81 -14.19
N ILE A 547 -3.60 13.05 -15.22
CA ILE A 547 -2.39 12.30 -15.54
C ILE A 547 -1.23 13.25 -15.83
N LEU A 548 -0.05 12.87 -15.36
CA LEU A 548 1.21 13.56 -15.64
C LEU A 548 2.09 12.65 -16.51
N ALA A 549 2.74 13.19 -17.53
CA ALA A 549 3.67 12.42 -18.35
C ALA A 549 4.82 13.25 -18.94
N ASP A 550 5.99 12.64 -19.06
CA ASP A 550 7.19 13.25 -19.65
C ASP A 550 8.18 12.19 -20.20
N GLN A 551 9.18 12.61 -20.97
CA GLN A 551 10.35 11.82 -21.40
C GLN A 551 10.07 10.48 -22.08
N PHE A 552 9.19 10.45 -23.09
CA PHE A 552 8.98 9.25 -23.91
C PHE A 552 10.23 8.90 -24.72
N MET A 553 10.88 7.78 -24.40
CA MET A 553 12.18 7.39 -24.94
C MET A 553 12.27 5.91 -25.29
N LEU A 554 12.70 5.60 -26.51
CA LEU A 554 13.04 4.25 -26.94
C LEU A 554 14.48 3.90 -26.53
N ALA A 555 14.69 2.79 -25.82
CA ALA A 555 15.99 2.44 -25.24
C ALA A 555 16.27 0.92 -25.25
N PRO A 556 17.55 0.49 -25.22
CA PRO A 556 17.91 -0.92 -25.17
C PRO A 556 17.71 -1.55 -23.77
N ALA A 557 17.51 -0.75 -22.73
CA ALA A 557 17.33 -1.19 -21.35
C ALA A 557 16.17 -0.41 -20.66
N PRO A 558 15.50 -1.01 -19.68
CA PRO A 558 14.39 -0.37 -18.97
C PRO A 558 14.93 0.68 -18.00
N ALA A 559 14.26 1.82 -17.92
CA ALA A 559 14.40 2.70 -16.77
C ALA A 559 13.81 1.99 -15.54
N LYS A 560 14.46 2.17 -14.38
CA LYS A 560 14.00 1.63 -13.10
C LYS A 560 13.13 2.65 -12.40
N SER A 561 12.01 2.22 -11.84
CA SER A 561 11.21 3.02 -10.90
C SER A 561 11.99 3.31 -9.61
N GLY A 562 11.55 4.26 -8.80
CA GLY A 562 12.03 4.52 -7.46
C GLY A 562 12.01 3.29 -6.57
N THR A 563 10.93 2.52 -6.66
CA THR A 563 10.77 1.24 -5.97
C THR A 563 11.82 0.22 -6.37
N ASP A 564 12.17 0.12 -7.66
CA ASP A 564 13.23 -0.78 -8.16
C ASP A 564 14.66 -0.28 -7.90
N ARG A 565 14.81 1.02 -7.66
CA ARG A 565 16.10 1.65 -7.31
C ARG A 565 16.37 1.56 -5.80
N ALA A 566 15.33 1.56 -4.98
CA ALA A 566 15.42 1.57 -3.53
C ALA A 566 16.15 0.34 -2.98
N SER A 567 16.88 0.55 -1.88
CA SER A 567 17.37 -0.56 -1.07
C SER A 567 16.34 -0.85 0.02
N TRP A 568 15.77 -2.06 0.00
CA TRP A 568 14.71 -2.46 0.92
C TRP A 568 15.27 -3.12 2.18
N VAL A 569 14.76 -2.72 3.34
CA VAL A 569 15.05 -3.41 4.61
C VAL A 569 14.44 -4.81 4.61
N ASP A 570 13.28 -4.97 3.97
CA ASP A 570 12.58 -6.25 3.84
C ASP A 570 11.76 -6.26 2.55
N PHE A 571 11.68 -7.42 1.91
CA PHE A 571 10.94 -7.63 0.66
C PHE A 571 9.55 -8.26 0.87
N GLY A 572 9.18 -8.58 2.13
CA GLY A 572 7.85 -9.07 2.47
C GLY A 572 6.84 -7.94 2.68
N ARG A 573 5.56 -8.30 2.82
CA ARG A 573 4.49 -7.31 3.02
C ARG A 573 4.38 -6.82 4.45
N ASP A 574 4.86 -7.59 5.42
CA ASP A 574 4.59 -7.34 6.84
C ASP A 574 5.87 -6.92 7.59
N ASN A 575 6.55 -5.88 7.10
CA ASN A 575 7.66 -5.23 7.80
C ASN A 575 7.63 -3.73 7.55
N TYR A 576 7.13 -2.99 8.55
CA TYR A 576 6.90 -1.56 8.44
C TYR A 576 7.27 -0.80 9.71
N ALA A 577 7.52 0.50 9.60
CA ALA A 577 7.83 1.39 10.72
C ALA A 577 9.02 0.91 11.58
N GLY A 578 10.00 0.25 10.95
CA GLY A 578 11.17 -0.28 11.64
C GLY A 578 12.07 0.82 12.17
N VAL A 579 12.26 0.88 13.49
CA VAL A 579 13.17 1.83 14.16
C VAL A 579 14.13 1.11 15.09
N THR A 580 15.22 1.77 15.46
CA THR A 580 16.29 1.19 16.27
C THR A 580 16.29 1.66 17.73
N PHE A 581 16.84 0.82 18.61
CA PHE A 581 17.04 1.16 20.02
C PHE A 581 18.06 2.27 20.22
N ASN A 582 17.72 3.26 21.04
CA ASN A 582 18.67 4.14 21.71
C ASN A 582 19.29 3.47 22.94
N GLY A 583 20.46 3.95 23.38
CA GLY A 583 21.11 3.47 24.61
C GLY A 583 21.92 2.17 24.46
N LEU A 584 21.87 1.51 23.30
CA LEU A 584 22.77 0.40 22.96
C LEU A 584 24.12 0.90 22.43
N PRO A 585 25.20 0.11 22.60
CA PRO A 585 26.44 0.31 21.87
C PRO A 585 26.22 0.27 20.35
N ASP A 586 26.98 1.05 19.57
CA ASP A 586 26.79 1.16 18.11
C ASP A 586 26.97 -0.18 17.38
N ASN A 587 27.84 -1.07 17.87
CA ASN A 587 28.01 -2.41 17.33
C ASN A 587 26.90 -3.41 17.72
N GLN A 588 25.85 -2.95 18.41
CA GLN A 588 24.67 -3.73 18.80
C GLN A 588 23.38 -3.06 18.33
N ARG A 589 23.45 -2.21 17.30
CA ARG A 589 22.28 -1.56 16.69
C ARG A 589 21.21 -2.62 16.40
N THR A 590 20.07 -2.50 17.07
CA THR A 590 18.98 -3.48 17.02
C THR A 590 17.71 -2.77 16.57
N THR A 591 16.98 -3.37 15.65
CA THR A 591 15.70 -2.90 15.11
C THR A 591 14.55 -3.82 15.50
N ILE A 592 13.36 -3.23 15.63
CA ILE A 592 12.06 -3.91 15.67
C ILE A 592 11.16 -3.15 14.69
N SER A 593 10.35 -3.89 13.94
CA SER A 593 9.35 -3.33 13.03
C SER A 593 7.96 -3.81 13.40
N TRP A 594 6.93 -3.10 12.95
CA TRP A 594 5.57 -3.60 12.96
C TRP A 594 5.40 -4.67 11.88
N MET A 595 4.95 -5.86 12.28
CA MET A 595 4.70 -6.99 11.38
C MET A 595 3.23 -7.02 10.96
N ASN A 596 2.89 -6.10 10.05
CA ASN A 596 1.60 -5.99 9.39
C ASN A 596 1.72 -5.06 8.17
N ASN A 597 0.63 -4.88 7.44
CA ASN A 597 0.56 -3.95 6.31
C ASN A 597 -0.73 -3.11 6.35
N TRP A 598 -0.62 -1.81 6.11
CA TRP A 598 -1.78 -0.91 6.14
C TRP A 598 -2.91 -1.30 5.17
N GLN A 599 -2.63 -2.04 4.09
CA GLN A 599 -3.65 -2.52 3.15
C GLN A 599 -4.70 -3.45 3.77
N TYR A 600 -4.35 -4.15 4.85
CA TYR A 600 -5.23 -5.15 5.48
C TYR A 600 -5.11 -5.20 7.00
N ALA A 601 -4.38 -4.26 7.61
CA ALA A 601 -4.07 -4.28 9.03
C ALA A 601 -5.32 -4.31 9.92
N GLY A 602 -6.43 -3.70 9.46
CA GLY A 602 -7.73 -3.71 10.15
C GLY A 602 -8.51 -5.02 10.04
N ASP A 603 -8.22 -5.83 9.01
CA ASP A 603 -9.00 -7.01 8.64
C ASP A 603 -8.41 -8.32 9.17
N VAL A 604 -7.17 -8.29 9.68
CA VAL A 604 -6.49 -9.50 10.14
C VAL A 604 -7.31 -10.24 11.20
N PRO A 605 -7.41 -11.59 11.11
CA PRO A 605 -8.36 -12.39 11.88
C PRO A 605 -7.81 -12.75 13.28
N THR A 606 -7.38 -11.74 14.04
CA THR A 606 -6.84 -11.87 15.40
C THR A 606 -7.79 -11.25 16.43
N ASP A 607 -7.91 -11.90 17.59
CA ASP A 607 -8.68 -11.45 18.75
C ASP A 607 -8.06 -12.03 20.03
N PRO A 608 -8.01 -11.31 21.16
CA PRO A 608 -8.47 -9.93 21.41
C PRO A 608 -7.51 -8.82 20.94
N TRP A 609 -6.37 -9.19 20.34
CA TRP A 609 -5.33 -8.26 19.91
C TRP A 609 -5.31 -8.10 18.38
N ARG A 610 -4.66 -7.04 17.90
CA ARG A 610 -4.42 -6.81 16.47
C ARG A 610 -3.08 -6.12 16.24
N GLY A 611 -2.30 -6.66 15.30
CA GLY A 611 -0.91 -6.25 15.01
C GLY A 611 0.09 -6.88 15.97
N GLN A 612 1.28 -7.20 15.46
CA GLN A 612 2.40 -7.78 16.22
C GLN A 612 3.72 -7.15 15.76
N MET A 613 4.80 -7.33 16.52
CA MET A 613 6.14 -6.87 16.13
C MET A 613 6.90 -8.00 15.42
N THR A 614 7.86 -7.63 14.57
CA THR A 614 8.84 -8.58 14.03
C THR A 614 9.76 -9.11 15.14
N MET A 615 10.41 -10.23 14.88
CA MET A 615 11.55 -10.64 15.70
C MET A 615 12.61 -9.52 15.72
N PRO A 616 13.22 -9.20 16.88
CA PRO A 616 14.28 -8.20 16.95
C PRO A 616 15.52 -8.63 16.15
N ARG A 617 16.04 -7.71 15.32
CA ARG A 617 17.19 -7.97 14.44
C ARG A 617 18.34 -7.01 14.74
N ARG A 618 19.56 -7.52 14.84
CA ARG A 618 20.78 -6.72 14.80
C ARG A 618 21.09 -6.29 13.38
N LEU A 619 21.46 -5.04 13.22
CA LEU A 619 21.85 -4.42 11.97
C LEU A 619 23.37 -4.28 11.88
N SER A 620 23.91 -4.55 10.70
CA SER A 620 25.31 -4.34 10.34
C SER A 620 25.41 -3.98 8.86
N LEU A 621 26.55 -3.45 8.41
CA LEU A 621 26.83 -3.27 6.99
C LEU A 621 27.86 -4.31 6.53
N VAL A 622 27.65 -4.88 5.35
CA VAL A 622 28.60 -5.77 4.68
C VAL A 622 28.96 -5.22 3.30
N THR A 623 30.22 -5.38 2.90
CA THR A 623 30.66 -4.95 1.56
C THR A 623 30.11 -5.86 0.46
N THR A 624 29.53 -5.26 -0.57
CA THR A 624 29.07 -5.94 -1.79
C THR A 624 29.66 -5.26 -3.04
N GLU A 625 29.50 -5.87 -4.22
CA GLU A 625 29.91 -5.24 -5.49
C GLU A 625 29.19 -3.90 -5.75
N ALA A 626 27.99 -3.71 -5.20
CA ALA A 626 27.20 -2.50 -5.32
C ALA A 626 27.47 -1.49 -4.17
N GLY A 627 28.50 -1.73 -3.35
CA GLY A 627 28.83 -0.97 -2.14
C GLY A 627 28.31 -1.63 -0.86
N PRO A 628 28.45 -0.98 0.31
CA PRO A 628 27.96 -1.52 1.58
C PRO A 628 26.44 -1.75 1.55
N ARG A 629 25.97 -2.87 2.11
CA ARG A 629 24.55 -3.23 2.21
C ARG A 629 24.17 -3.66 3.61
N LEU A 630 22.92 -3.42 3.98
CA LEU A 630 22.39 -3.81 5.28
C LEU A 630 22.38 -5.34 5.39
N ARG A 631 22.84 -5.83 6.52
CA ARG A 631 22.73 -7.22 6.94
C ARG A 631 22.01 -7.29 8.27
N GLN A 632 21.00 -8.15 8.32
CA GLN A 632 20.15 -8.38 9.48
C GLN A 632 20.43 -9.76 10.09
N THR A 633 20.61 -9.82 11.40
CA THR A 633 20.76 -11.09 12.12
C THR A 633 19.81 -11.14 13.32
N PRO A 634 19.18 -12.28 13.63
CA PRO A 634 18.40 -12.41 14.85
C PRO A 634 19.23 -12.04 16.09
N VAL A 635 18.59 -11.44 17.09
CA VAL A 635 19.27 -11.21 18.37
C VAL A 635 19.61 -12.54 19.06
N PRO A 636 20.69 -12.61 19.86
CA PRO A 636 21.11 -13.86 20.51
C PRO A 636 20.04 -14.53 21.38
N GLY A 637 19.10 -13.75 21.95
CA GLY A 637 17.98 -14.29 22.73
C GLY A 637 17.13 -15.27 21.93
N VAL A 638 16.91 -15.04 20.64
CA VAL A 638 16.12 -15.91 19.76
C VAL A 638 16.78 -17.28 19.63
N ASP A 639 18.10 -17.32 19.45
CA ASP A 639 18.82 -18.59 19.37
C ASP A 639 18.85 -19.31 20.73
N ALA A 640 18.85 -18.57 21.85
CA ALA A 640 18.86 -19.13 23.20
C ALA A 640 17.59 -19.94 23.53
N VAL A 641 16.45 -19.61 22.92
CA VAL A 641 15.17 -20.33 23.08
C VAL A 641 14.99 -21.48 22.06
N THR A 642 16.01 -21.79 21.26
CA THR A 642 15.99 -22.96 20.38
C THR A 642 16.31 -24.26 21.12
N VAL A 643 15.54 -25.33 20.85
CA VAL A 643 15.70 -26.62 21.52
C VAL A 643 16.40 -27.63 20.61
N ASN A 644 17.73 -27.54 20.56
CA ASN A 644 18.58 -28.38 19.71
C ASN A 644 18.42 -29.89 19.92
N ARG A 645 18.04 -30.34 21.13
CA ARG A 645 17.80 -31.77 21.43
C ARG A 645 16.66 -32.34 20.60
N ASP A 646 15.67 -31.51 20.27
CA ASP A 646 14.43 -31.94 19.62
C ASP A 646 14.44 -31.60 18.12
N LYS A 647 15.63 -31.36 17.55
CA LYS A 647 15.82 -31.05 16.13
C LYS A 647 15.43 -32.23 15.24
N GLN A 648 14.82 -31.91 14.10
CA GLN A 648 14.45 -32.87 13.07
C GLN A 648 15.15 -32.50 11.76
N GLN A 649 15.45 -33.48 10.91
CA GLN A 649 16.09 -33.22 9.61
C GLN A 649 15.61 -34.19 8.55
N ALA A 650 15.48 -33.69 7.33
CA ALA A 650 15.23 -34.51 6.15
C ALA A 650 16.18 -34.07 5.03
N LYS A 651 16.88 -35.03 4.43
CA LYS A 651 17.72 -34.81 3.26
C LYS A 651 17.02 -35.39 2.05
N GLN A 652 16.22 -34.59 1.37
CA GLN A 652 15.49 -35.05 0.18
C GLN A 652 16.43 -34.97 -1.02
N ARG A 653 16.73 -36.12 -1.63
CA ARG A 653 17.56 -36.23 -2.84
C ARG A 653 16.66 -36.46 -4.04
N SER A 654 16.98 -35.86 -5.17
CA SER A 654 16.25 -36.04 -6.43
C SER A 654 14.74 -35.78 -6.27
N VAL A 655 14.37 -34.59 -5.82
CA VAL A 655 12.96 -34.19 -5.64
C VAL A 655 12.32 -33.96 -7.00
N ALA A 656 11.49 -34.90 -7.43
CA ALA A 656 10.74 -34.79 -8.68
C ALA A 656 9.72 -33.64 -8.63
N ALA A 657 9.26 -33.20 -9.79
CA ALA A 657 8.23 -32.16 -9.89
C ALA A 657 6.98 -32.54 -9.07
N GLY A 658 6.48 -31.59 -8.28
CA GLY A 658 5.41 -31.80 -7.31
C GLY A 658 5.87 -31.61 -5.87
N VAL A 659 5.04 -32.05 -4.92
CA VAL A 659 5.26 -31.90 -3.48
C VAL A 659 5.53 -33.26 -2.85
N THR A 660 6.62 -33.36 -2.07
CA THR A 660 7.06 -34.57 -1.38
C THR A 660 7.04 -34.34 0.14
N PRO A 661 6.10 -34.94 0.89
CA PRO A 661 6.08 -34.86 2.35
C PRO A 661 7.35 -35.43 2.97
N THR A 662 7.89 -34.75 3.98
CA THR A 662 9.17 -35.14 4.61
C THR A 662 9.02 -35.95 5.89
N GLY A 663 7.81 -35.98 6.45
CA GLY A 663 7.54 -36.51 7.81
C GLY A 663 7.98 -35.57 8.94
N LEU A 664 8.60 -34.42 8.63
CA LEU A 664 8.94 -33.40 9.63
C LEU A 664 7.70 -32.59 10.01
N ALA A 665 7.73 -32.02 11.22
CA ALA A 665 6.72 -31.09 11.70
C ALA A 665 7.34 -29.80 12.24
N ALA A 666 6.75 -28.65 11.92
CA ALA A 666 7.14 -27.32 12.38
C ALA A 666 5.89 -26.45 12.63
N SER A 667 5.86 -25.79 13.79
CA SER A 667 4.81 -24.82 14.15
C SER A 667 5.42 -23.52 14.64
N VAL A 668 6.32 -23.61 15.62
CA VAL A 668 7.17 -22.53 16.11
C VAL A 668 8.60 -23.03 16.07
N ALA A 669 9.40 -22.59 15.11
CA ALA A 669 10.69 -23.20 14.81
C ALA A 669 11.60 -22.32 13.94
N ARG A 670 12.91 -22.53 14.09
CA ARG A 670 13.91 -22.14 13.09
C ARG A 670 14.05 -23.26 12.07
N VAL A 671 13.85 -22.95 10.79
CA VAL A 671 13.93 -23.91 9.69
C VAL A 671 15.05 -23.51 8.74
N GLU A 672 16.14 -24.27 8.76
CA GLU A 672 17.29 -24.07 7.87
C GLU A 672 17.08 -24.93 6.60
N VAL A 673 17.17 -24.30 5.43
CA VAL A 673 16.90 -24.95 4.13
C VAL A 673 18.06 -24.72 3.17
N ARG A 674 18.51 -25.79 2.52
CA ARG A 674 19.41 -25.75 1.35
C ARG A 674 18.70 -26.35 0.15
N VAL A 675 18.64 -25.60 -0.93
CA VAL A 675 18.06 -26.03 -2.21
C VAL A 675 19.19 -26.18 -3.22
N ALA A 676 19.23 -27.33 -3.92
CA ALA A 676 20.06 -27.54 -5.10
C ALA A 676 19.15 -27.81 -6.29
N LEU A 677 19.04 -26.84 -7.20
CA LEU A 677 17.97 -26.74 -8.20
C LEU A 677 17.95 -27.86 -9.25
N GLY A 678 19.10 -28.45 -9.58
CA GLY A 678 19.17 -29.46 -10.64
C GLY A 678 18.55 -28.97 -11.94
N SER A 679 17.58 -29.72 -12.49
CA SER A 679 16.82 -29.34 -13.68
C SER A 679 15.53 -28.57 -13.39
N ALA A 680 15.14 -28.39 -12.12
CA ALA A 680 13.95 -27.63 -11.75
C ALA A 680 14.08 -26.13 -12.08
N SER A 681 12.97 -25.51 -12.48
CA SER A 681 12.87 -24.06 -12.64
C SER A 681 12.70 -23.37 -11.28
N GLU A 682 12.12 -24.07 -10.30
CA GLU A 682 11.97 -23.64 -8.92
C GLU A 682 11.99 -24.85 -7.98
N ALA A 683 12.54 -24.72 -6.78
CA ALA A 683 12.44 -25.74 -5.73
C ALA A 683 12.54 -25.13 -4.33
N GLY A 684 12.03 -25.85 -3.32
CA GLY A 684 12.04 -25.36 -1.95
C GLY A 684 11.26 -26.22 -0.96
N VAL A 685 10.71 -25.56 0.06
CA VAL A 685 9.96 -26.16 1.16
C VAL A 685 8.52 -25.64 1.19
N VAL A 686 7.59 -26.45 1.71
CA VAL A 686 6.25 -26.03 2.11
C VAL A 686 6.17 -26.17 3.63
N LEU A 687 5.91 -25.07 4.34
CA LEU A 687 5.76 -24.99 5.79
C LEU A 687 4.29 -24.88 6.19
N ARG A 688 3.98 -25.20 7.46
CA ARG A 688 2.61 -25.18 8.01
C ARG A 688 1.61 -25.91 7.13
N ARG A 689 2.01 -27.06 6.58
CA ARG A 689 1.20 -27.85 5.65
C ARG A 689 0.12 -28.63 6.39
N SER A 690 -1.12 -28.60 5.91
CA SER A 690 -2.18 -29.50 6.38
C SER A 690 -1.92 -30.95 5.92
N ALA A 691 -2.56 -31.94 6.56
CA ALA A 691 -2.37 -33.34 6.20
C ALA A 691 -2.79 -33.63 4.75
N ASP A 692 -3.93 -33.09 4.32
CA ASP A 692 -4.46 -33.19 2.95
C ASP A 692 -3.66 -32.36 1.92
N GLY A 693 -2.84 -31.40 2.36
CA GLY A 693 -2.06 -30.52 1.50
C GLY A 693 -2.82 -29.34 0.90
N ALA A 694 -4.06 -29.08 1.33
CA ALA A 694 -4.83 -27.92 0.91
C ALA A 694 -4.23 -26.59 1.42
N VAL A 695 -3.64 -26.63 2.62
CA VAL A 695 -2.97 -25.49 3.26
C VAL A 695 -1.46 -25.71 3.26
N GLY A 696 -0.70 -24.64 3.03
CA GLY A 696 0.75 -24.57 3.23
C GLY A 696 1.34 -23.29 2.65
N THR A 697 2.37 -22.77 3.31
CA THR A 697 3.16 -21.62 2.83
C THR A 697 4.37 -22.16 2.07
N ARG A 698 4.50 -21.82 0.79
CA ARG A 698 5.58 -22.29 -0.07
C ARG A 698 6.72 -21.30 -0.04
N ILE A 699 7.94 -21.77 0.21
CA ILE A 699 9.15 -20.94 0.22
C ILE A 699 10.22 -21.65 -0.61
N GLY A 700 10.74 -20.98 -1.63
CA GLY A 700 11.76 -21.59 -2.47
C GLY A 700 12.46 -20.60 -3.36
N VAL A 701 13.28 -21.13 -4.25
CA VAL A 701 14.14 -20.32 -5.12
C VAL A 701 13.95 -20.73 -6.55
N ARG A 702 13.92 -19.74 -7.44
CA ARG A 702 13.86 -19.91 -8.89
C ARG A 702 15.26 -19.85 -9.50
N ARG A 703 15.40 -20.42 -10.69
CA ARG A 703 16.69 -20.49 -11.42
C ARG A 703 17.24 -19.11 -11.82
N ASP A 704 16.37 -18.12 -11.98
CA ASP A 704 16.72 -16.74 -12.32
C ASP A 704 17.27 -15.92 -11.14
N GLY A 705 17.37 -16.50 -9.93
CA GLY A 705 17.86 -15.78 -8.76
C GLY A 705 16.78 -15.10 -7.94
N THR A 706 15.56 -15.63 -7.96
CA THR A 706 14.46 -15.10 -7.15
C THR A 706 14.11 -16.03 -6.00
N LEU A 707 14.16 -15.53 -4.76
CA LEU A 707 13.53 -16.13 -3.59
C LEU A 707 12.03 -15.82 -3.65
N VAL A 708 11.21 -16.82 -3.39
CA VAL A 708 9.75 -16.74 -3.45
C VAL A 708 9.18 -17.16 -2.10
N VAL A 709 8.31 -16.33 -1.54
CA VAL A 709 7.41 -16.70 -0.43
C VAL A 709 5.99 -16.61 -0.97
N ASP A 710 5.31 -17.75 -1.05
CA ASP A 710 3.94 -17.86 -1.58
C ASP A 710 3.00 -18.23 -0.43
N ARG A 711 2.19 -17.25 -0.04
CA ARG A 711 1.20 -17.37 1.03
C ARG A 711 -0.25 -17.47 0.53
N THR A 712 -0.46 -17.66 -0.78
CA THR A 712 -1.80 -17.76 -1.41
C THR A 712 -2.68 -18.87 -0.82
N ARG A 713 -2.07 -19.90 -0.21
CA ARG A 713 -2.75 -21.01 0.46
C ARG A 713 -2.27 -21.22 1.89
N SER A 714 -1.84 -20.14 2.56
CA SER A 714 -1.24 -20.19 3.90
C SER A 714 -2.24 -20.43 5.06
N GLY A 715 -3.53 -20.59 4.77
CA GLY A 715 -4.57 -20.84 5.76
C GLY A 715 -5.80 -19.98 5.53
N ASN A 716 -6.25 -19.26 6.57
CA ASN A 716 -7.27 -18.22 6.41
C ASN A 716 -6.67 -17.04 5.64
N VAL A 717 -7.06 -16.88 4.38
CA VAL A 717 -6.61 -15.79 3.49
C VAL A 717 -7.79 -14.97 2.94
N THR A 718 -9.02 -15.30 3.32
CA THR A 718 -10.24 -14.75 2.70
C THR A 718 -10.72 -13.45 3.37
N PHE A 719 -10.06 -13.01 4.43
CA PHE A 719 -10.44 -11.81 5.17
C PHE A 719 -10.11 -10.52 4.40
N ASN A 720 -9.16 -10.55 3.46
CA ASN A 720 -8.85 -9.43 2.59
C ASN A 720 -8.32 -9.95 1.23
N PRO A 721 -8.80 -9.44 0.08
CA PRO A 721 -8.41 -9.93 -1.24
C PRO A 721 -6.94 -9.69 -1.62
N LEU A 722 -6.26 -8.75 -0.96
CA LEU A 722 -4.83 -8.44 -1.18
C LEU A 722 -3.89 -9.32 -0.35
N PHE A 723 -4.41 -10.07 0.62
CA PHE A 723 -3.61 -10.94 1.48
C PHE A 723 -3.05 -12.19 0.78
N PRO A 724 -3.81 -12.95 -0.04
CA PRO A 724 -3.24 -14.09 -0.77
C PRO A 724 -2.29 -13.60 -1.87
N SER A 725 -0.99 -13.61 -1.56
CA SER A 725 0.05 -13.01 -2.38
C SER A 725 1.30 -13.90 -2.52
N VAL A 726 2.19 -13.48 -3.42
CA VAL A 726 3.51 -14.07 -3.64
C VAL A 726 4.54 -12.95 -3.58
N GLU A 727 5.43 -13.03 -2.61
CA GLU A 727 6.52 -12.10 -2.37
C GLU A 727 7.79 -12.60 -3.04
N GLU A 728 8.55 -11.68 -3.63
CA GLU A 728 9.74 -11.99 -4.41
C GLU A 728 10.92 -11.12 -3.96
N ALA A 729 12.09 -11.75 -3.80
CA ALA A 729 13.32 -11.06 -3.42
C ALA A 729 14.51 -11.57 -4.24
N PRO A 730 15.44 -10.68 -4.65
CA PRO A 730 16.63 -11.09 -5.39
C PRO A 730 17.59 -11.86 -4.48
N VAL A 731 18.09 -13.00 -4.95
CA VAL A 731 19.12 -13.81 -4.28
C VAL A 731 20.12 -14.35 -5.30
N THR A 732 21.37 -14.53 -4.88
CA THR A 732 22.38 -15.11 -5.76
C THR A 732 22.34 -16.63 -5.71
N VAL A 733 22.11 -17.26 -6.86
CA VAL A 733 22.27 -18.72 -7.02
C VAL A 733 23.74 -19.04 -7.26
N ARG A 734 24.39 -19.70 -6.29
CA ARG A 734 25.82 -20.07 -6.36
C ARG A 734 25.92 -21.56 -6.65
N ASP A 735 26.52 -21.92 -7.78
CA ASP A 735 26.65 -23.33 -8.24
C ASP A 735 25.32 -24.09 -8.30
N GLY A 736 24.22 -23.40 -8.62
CA GLY A 736 22.87 -23.98 -8.65
C GLY A 736 22.24 -24.19 -7.27
N GLU A 737 22.83 -23.61 -6.22
CA GLU A 737 22.38 -23.74 -4.84
C GLU A 737 22.05 -22.41 -4.17
N VAL A 738 21.09 -22.45 -3.25
CA VAL A 738 20.76 -21.34 -2.34
C VAL A 738 20.45 -21.90 -0.95
N THR A 739 20.85 -21.16 0.08
CA THR A 739 20.49 -21.44 1.47
C THR A 739 19.71 -20.27 2.06
N PHE A 740 18.67 -20.59 2.83
CA PHE A 740 17.92 -19.61 3.60
C PHE A 740 17.46 -20.22 4.94
N THR A 741 17.12 -19.36 5.88
CA THR A 741 16.55 -19.74 7.18
C THR A 741 15.19 -19.08 7.32
N ALA A 742 14.15 -19.86 7.62
CA ALA A 742 12.84 -19.35 7.97
C ALA A 742 12.63 -19.45 9.49
N TYR A 743 12.30 -18.32 10.13
CA TYR A 743 11.81 -18.26 11.50
C TYR A 743 10.29 -18.30 11.42
N LEU A 744 9.72 -19.38 11.93
CA LEU A 744 8.30 -19.66 11.87
C LEU A 744 7.70 -19.49 13.25
N ASP A 745 6.60 -18.75 13.34
CA ASP A 745 5.75 -18.69 14.52
C ASP A 745 4.29 -19.06 14.15
N ARG A 746 3.38 -18.92 15.11
CA ARG A 746 1.97 -19.31 14.99
C ARG A 746 1.30 -18.68 13.78
N SER A 747 1.58 -17.41 13.50
CA SER A 747 0.95 -16.63 12.43
C SER A 747 1.94 -15.78 11.61
N SER A 748 3.21 -16.16 11.55
CA SER A 748 4.21 -15.45 10.74
C SER A 748 5.31 -16.36 10.23
N VAL A 749 5.97 -15.89 9.18
CA VAL A 749 7.23 -16.42 8.68
C VAL A 749 8.18 -15.27 8.34
N GLU A 750 9.40 -15.35 8.87
CA GLU A 750 10.50 -14.41 8.58
C GLU A 750 11.64 -15.18 7.92
N VAL A 751 11.89 -14.96 6.64
CA VAL A 751 12.91 -15.65 5.85
C VAL A 751 14.14 -14.76 5.75
N LEU A 752 15.31 -15.29 6.12
CA LEU A 752 16.61 -14.65 5.93
C LEU A 752 17.44 -15.48 4.94
N ALA A 753 17.87 -14.85 3.85
CA ALA A 753 18.76 -15.42 2.84
C ALA A 753 20.06 -14.62 2.76
N GLU A 754 21.07 -15.19 2.11
CA GLU A 754 22.38 -14.55 1.91
C GLU A 754 23.01 -14.00 3.20
N ASP A 755 22.94 -14.82 4.25
CA ASP A 755 23.44 -14.48 5.58
C ASP A 755 22.78 -13.21 6.19
N GLY A 756 21.52 -12.95 5.81
CA GLY A 756 20.71 -11.86 6.35
C GLY A 756 20.76 -10.57 5.55
N GLN A 757 21.39 -10.56 4.36
CA GLN A 757 21.33 -9.43 3.43
C GLN A 757 19.96 -9.30 2.76
N ILE A 758 19.25 -10.42 2.62
CA ILE A 758 17.91 -10.48 2.03
C ILE A 758 16.95 -11.01 3.08
N SER A 759 15.86 -10.28 3.33
CA SER A 759 14.79 -10.70 4.22
C SER A 759 13.41 -10.58 3.59
N VAL A 760 12.53 -11.51 3.92
CA VAL A 760 11.10 -11.51 3.54
C VAL A 760 10.29 -11.85 4.78
N THR A 761 9.40 -10.97 5.19
CA THR A 761 8.55 -11.12 6.39
C THR A 761 7.08 -11.05 6.04
N ASP A 762 6.34 -12.12 6.36
CA ASP A 762 4.91 -12.20 6.09
C ASP A 762 4.13 -12.83 7.25
N LEU A 763 2.93 -12.30 7.47
CA LEU A 763 1.88 -12.94 8.25
C LEU A 763 1.30 -14.12 7.47
N ILE A 764 0.89 -15.15 8.22
CA ILE A 764 0.18 -16.34 7.72
C ILE A 764 -0.88 -16.76 8.75
N TYR A 765 -2.01 -17.36 8.34
CA TYR A 765 -3.05 -17.80 9.30
C TYR A 765 -3.44 -19.28 9.13
N PRO A 766 -2.48 -20.22 9.24
CA PRO A 766 -2.74 -21.66 9.12
C PRO A 766 -3.53 -22.21 10.31
N PRO A 767 -4.36 -23.27 10.11
CA PRO A 767 -4.95 -24.01 11.22
C PRO A 767 -3.88 -24.57 12.17
N THR A 768 -4.19 -24.69 13.46
CA THR A 768 -3.25 -25.21 14.48
C THR A 768 -2.72 -26.61 14.15
N ALA A 769 -3.55 -27.47 13.54
CA ALA A 769 -3.15 -28.82 13.13
C ALA A 769 -2.21 -28.85 11.91
N ALA A 770 -2.11 -27.75 11.15
CA ALA A 770 -1.25 -27.65 9.98
C ALA A 770 0.21 -27.43 10.41
N THR A 771 0.90 -28.55 10.65
CA THR A 771 2.28 -28.59 11.16
C THR A 771 3.24 -29.27 10.20
N GLY A 772 2.76 -29.86 9.11
CA GLY A 772 3.57 -30.65 8.20
C GLY A 772 4.59 -29.80 7.44
N VAL A 773 5.70 -30.45 7.07
CA VAL A 773 6.74 -29.88 6.22
C VAL A 773 6.95 -30.79 5.01
N ALA A 774 7.04 -30.19 3.81
CA ALA A 774 7.29 -30.91 2.56
C ALA A 774 8.39 -30.24 1.75
N ALA A 775 9.11 -31.01 0.93
CA ALA A 775 9.94 -30.45 -0.14
C ALA A 775 9.11 -30.35 -1.43
N TYR A 776 9.48 -29.46 -2.35
CA TYR A 776 8.84 -29.38 -3.67
C TYR A 776 9.82 -29.01 -4.78
N ALA A 777 9.43 -29.31 -6.02
CA ALA A 777 10.09 -28.85 -7.23
C ALA A 777 9.05 -28.53 -8.32
N VAL A 778 9.38 -27.59 -9.21
CA VAL A 778 8.57 -27.15 -10.36
C VAL A 778 9.41 -27.21 -11.63
N GLY A 779 8.78 -27.59 -12.75
CA GLY A 779 9.41 -27.53 -14.08
C GLY A 779 10.60 -28.48 -14.31
N GLY A 780 10.87 -29.39 -13.36
CA GLY A 780 11.99 -30.33 -13.43
C GLY A 780 12.23 -31.05 -12.11
N THR A 781 13.44 -31.57 -11.92
CA THR A 781 13.84 -32.29 -10.70
C THR A 781 14.92 -31.51 -9.96
N ALA A 782 14.71 -31.25 -8.68
CA ALA A 782 15.74 -30.68 -7.82
C ALA A 782 16.73 -31.76 -7.39
N ASN A 783 18.02 -31.47 -7.47
CA ASN A 783 19.06 -32.40 -7.03
C ASN A 783 18.93 -32.68 -5.52
N ALA A 784 18.62 -31.65 -4.74
CA ALA A 784 18.36 -31.79 -3.31
C ALA A 784 17.50 -30.66 -2.73
N VAL A 785 16.76 -31.01 -1.68
CA VAL A 785 16.17 -30.07 -0.72
C VAL A 785 16.49 -30.61 0.68
N ASP A 786 17.49 -30.04 1.33
CA ASP A 786 17.90 -30.40 2.69
C ASP A 786 17.20 -29.46 3.68
N ILE A 787 16.46 -30.02 4.64
CA ILE A 787 15.64 -29.27 5.60
C ILE A 787 16.03 -29.68 7.02
N LYS A 788 16.26 -28.69 7.88
CA LYS A 788 16.50 -28.89 9.31
C LYS A 788 15.55 -28.00 10.11
N VAL A 789 14.72 -28.62 10.93
CA VAL A 789 13.76 -27.96 11.81
C VAL A 789 14.30 -28.00 13.23
N THR A 790 14.48 -26.83 13.84
CA THR A 790 14.88 -26.68 15.24
C THR A 790 13.73 -25.97 15.98
N PRO A 791 13.00 -26.67 16.87
CA PRO A 791 11.89 -26.05 17.60
C PRO A 791 12.35 -24.84 18.42
N ILE A 792 11.52 -23.79 18.45
CA ILE A 792 11.68 -22.63 19.33
C ILE A 792 10.65 -22.76 20.45
N ARG A 793 11.09 -22.65 21.70
CA ARG A 793 10.24 -22.68 22.90
C ARG A 793 10.50 -21.41 23.70
N PRO A 794 9.81 -20.31 23.34
CA PRO A 794 9.90 -19.05 24.06
C PRO A 794 9.20 -19.14 25.43
#